data_AF-A0A1V5X8G9-F1
#
_entry.id   AF-A0A1V5X8G9-F1
#
_cell.length_a   1.000
_cell.length_b   1.000
_cell.length_c   1.000
_cell.angle_alpha   90.00
_cell.angle_beta   90.00
_cell.angle_gamma   90.00
#
_symmetry.space_group_name_H-M   'P 1'
#
loop_
_entity.id
_entity.type
_entity.pdbx_description
1 polymer ?
#
loop_
_entity_poly.entity_id
_entity_poly.type
_entity_poly.pdbx_seq_one_letter_code
_entity_poly.pdbx_strand_id
1 'polypeptide(L)'
;MPLLCPLPVPSSWVQSHGIITTSDMFFQEHLAWRRLPDGRTIAVTLLYYRRDDAPSDRTTVVTVFDRSFAIERLLALTDLTQEMTTGFLESFDPAIGPGGELVFCTTCDRVFVLDATWERPVASYDPKSGASGCSRLTSFSSGRLVALRGENELCIASASPSTLAAGLPPLVSVVRAYQDKSGQPSLAPFDRGSRGYVGELSTLGDDRILLPLLSWPTKSGASGTVSYCVLDEAGAQVGGLALWRGDDPTLPRRYPHTRCLGHPQLDGWVMRTQGAWYVFDRDGSRAVLRLGMAEDPRFKPLAPFLLFGIGHAGELVLLRPDHHTLLVSEPIAHPQDIEPALIAMAEVYTKSFTLAKKAVDWSGRAFVAKATPIAAVAPPKAEAKPKKTRAPKEATSPATVAASAAPEQGPATTLEALCQRPRDRDLLALLAAELTAKGDPHGRYIDVVCQLERLDLDDPARPALVKQRLSLEEQHLAAWLAQWNTPHDLFRPGDMVGGFPNGVFLNKLPKDVDGLGAQLAKLPIAELHLYGLKIRDLEMVFPMPTFRHVTTLSISGTPSTKLERKLVTRFAEIVPPRLEDLAMRGVIAPGTDLRALLDQATALRSLRLSECDIDDVKLGEMAESPTARRIHGLHLEGNPLRALPALHRWAALQELNLVGCSIDDRVEDSPATEHGLSVLNLGGHGTLGAGGMAWLAATFPRLVSLALPRRLGADAIPALRPFQGTLEKLEADLLFADSVQGLVSDFLPRATRLRELCLGTVTGEVLSAALSAASLTFLDLRGGATDETLQVLASHKGAASLTRVHLTGSFTDAGLDALAHSQRLGRVRDMQLYADTYTEEGVRRLVSCEALASLRRLRLLTSAMADPCRLSVEEKVEVRGRYEPF
;
A
#
# COMPACT_ATOMS: atom_id res chain seq x y z
N MET A 1 37.75 7.55 16.02
CA MET A 1 37.57 7.31 14.57
C MET A 1 36.09 7.20 14.26
N PRO A 2 35.64 7.63 13.06
CA PRO A 2 34.25 7.46 12.65
C PRO A 2 33.81 5.99 12.66
N LEU A 3 32.59 5.74 13.14
CA LEU A 3 32.05 4.39 13.34
C LEU A 3 30.81 4.16 12.46
N LEU A 4 30.71 2.98 11.84
CA LEU A 4 29.55 2.56 11.06
C LEU A 4 28.75 1.52 11.85
N CYS A 5 27.57 1.89 12.33
CA CYS A 5 26.69 1.02 13.11
C CYS A 5 25.51 0.59 12.22
N PRO A 6 25.27 -0.72 12.01
CA PRO A 6 24.00 -1.17 11.45
C PRO A 6 22.86 -0.94 12.45
N LEU A 7 21.64 -0.75 11.94
CA LEU A 7 20.39 -0.88 12.70
C LEU A 7 19.78 -2.24 12.33
N PRO A 8 20.09 -3.33 13.07
CA PRO A 8 19.69 -4.67 12.69
C PRO A 8 18.25 -5.00 13.08
N VAL A 9 17.60 -5.84 12.28
CA VAL A 9 16.27 -6.41 12.61
C VAL A 9 16.45 -7.67 13.46
N PRO A 10 15.61 -7.93 14.49
CA PRO A 10 15.62 -9.17 15.25
C PRO A 10 15.43 -10.41 14.36
N SER A 11 16.24 -11.45 14.55
CA SER A 11 16.16 -12.68 13.75
C SER A 11 14.85 -13.44 13.91
N SER A 12 14.20 -13.36 15.08
CA SER A 12 12.85 -13.89 15.31
C SER A 12 11.81 -13.26 14.39
N TRP A 13 11.84 -11.93 14.23
CA TRP A 13 10.96 -11.18 13.33
C TRP A 13 11.21 -11.56 11.85
N VAL A 14 12.49 -11.70 11.49
CA VAL A 14 12.94 -12.14 10.16
C VAL A 14 12.47 -13.56 9.83
N GLN A 15 12.48 -14.48 10.79
CA GLN A 15 12.07 -15.87 10.60
C GLN A 15 10.55 -16.06 10.54
N SER A 16 9.78 -15.22 11.25
CA SER A 16 8.30 -15.29 11.28
C SER A 16 7.64 -14.63 10.07
N HIS A 17 8.15 -13.50 9.58
CA HIS A 17 7.52 -12.72 8.52
C HIS A 17 8.29 -12.77 7.18
N GLY A 18 9.60 -13.04 7.20
CA GLY A 18 10.48 -12.85 6.05
C GLY A 18 10.79 -11.38 5.77
N ILE A 19 11.88 -11.10 5.05
CA ILE A 19 12.32 -9.71 4.81
C ILE A 19 11.82 -9.21 3.45
N ILE A 20 10.71 -8.47 3.48
CA ILE A 20 10.32 -7.54 2.41
C ILE A 20 10.58 -6.11 2.89
N THR A 21 11.86 -5.73 2.93
CA THR A 21 12.27 -4.32 2.94
C THR A 21 12.05 -3.78 1.53
N THR A 22 11.03 -2.96 1.28
CA THR A 22 10.90 -2.27 -0.02
C THR A 22 11.96 -1.19 -0.14
N SER A 23 12.27 -0.77 -1.38
CA SER A 23 13.03 0.46 -1.64
C SER A 23 12.26 1.73 -1.26
N ASP A 24 11.00 1.56 -0.86
CA ASP A 24 9.98 2.59 -0.71
C ASP A 24 9.60 2.75 0.79
N MET A 25 10.45 2.27 1.70
CA MET A 25 10.27 2.50 3.14
C MET A 25 10.57 3.96 3.48
N PHE A 26 9.52 4.69 3.87
CA PHE A 26 9.54 6.09 4.30
C PHE A 26 10.28 6.31 5.64
N PHE A 27 11.57 5.97 5.70
CA PHE A 27 12.44 6.14 6.87
C PHE A 27 12.81 7.60 7.19
N GLN A 28 12.04 8.56 6.68
CA GLN A 28 12.25 9.99 6.89
C GLN A 28 11.37 10.56 8.01
N GLU A 29 10.35 9.82 8.49
CA GLU A 29 9.28 10.38 9.35
C GLU A 29 9.01 9.57 10.66
N HIS A 30 9.59 8.37 10.80
CA HIS A 30 9.30 7.44 11.93
C HIS A 30 10.55 6.82 12.58
N LEU A 31 11.64 7.59 12.61
CA LEU A 31 12.92 7.21 13.24
C LEU A 31 13.30 8.29 14.28
N ALA A 32 13.36 7.90 15.55
CA ALA A 32 13.69 8.80 16.66
C ALA A 32 15.05 8.51 17.27
N TRP A 33 15.67 9.53 17.84
CA TRP A 33 16.95 9.46 18.54
C TRP A 33 16.84 10.16 19.90
N ARG A 34 17.28 9.49 20.97
CA ARG A 34 17.31 10.07 22.33
C ARG A 34 18.53 9.62 23.14
N ARG A 35 19.25 10.60 23.69
CA ARG A 35 20.32 10.41 24.68
C ARG A 35 19.71 10.23 26.07
N LEU A 36 20.21 9.28 26.84
CA LEU A 36 19.78 9.01 28.20
C LEU A 36 20.68 9.73 29.24
N PRO A 37 20.20 9.99 30.46
CA PRO A 37 21.01 10.59 31.53
C PRO A 37 22.25 9.77 31.91
N ASP A 38 22.18 8.44 31.79
CA ASP A 38 23.31 7.53 32.02
C ASP A 38 24.35 7.51 30.88
N GLY A 39 24.09 8.22 29.78
CA GLY A 39 24.96 8.34 28.62
C GLY A 39 24.86 7.22 27.59
N ARG A 40 24.02 6.21 27.80
CA ARG A 40 23.54 5.34 26.71
C ARG A 40 22.63 6.16 25.78
N THR A 41 22.37 5.62 24.59
CA THR A 41 21.56 6.31 23.58
C THR A 41 20.64 5.33 22.88
N ILE A 42 19.40 5.73 22.58
CA ILE A 42 18.42 4.88 21.89
C ILE A 42 18.10 5.40 20.48
N ALA A 43 17.96 4.47 19.54
CA ALA A 43 17.33 4.68 18.25
C ALA A 43 16.02 3.89 18.19
N VAL A 44 14.90 4.58 18.01
CA VAL A 44 13.57 3.97 17.90
C VAL A 44 13.16 3.94 16.43
N THR A 45 12.89 2.74 15.92
CA THR A 45 12.76 2.43 14.49
C THR A 45 11.41 1.77 14.22
N LEU A 46 10.49 2.44 13.55
CA LEU A 46 9.26 1.78 13.10
C LEU A 46 9.55 0.94 11.85
N LEU A 47 9.47 -0.38 11.99
CA LEU A 47 9.54 -1.31 10.87
C LEU A 47 8.14 -1.54 10.28
N TYR A 48 8.07 -1.52 8.95
CA TYR A 48 6.90 -1.91 8.18
C TYR A 48 7.22 -3.20 7.42
N TYR A 49 6.32 -4.16 7.51
CA TYR A 49 6.30 -5.33 6.64
C TYR A 49 5.08 -5.21 5.73
N ARG A 50 5.29 -5.17 4.41
CA ARG A 50 4.23 -5.31 3.41
C ARG A 50 4.43 -6.64 2.72
N ARG A 51 3.53 -7.58 3.01
CA ARG A 51 3.23 -8.71 2.10
C ARG A 51 2.44 -8.15 0.93
N ASP A 52 2.59 -8.72 -0.25
CA ASP A 52 1.72 -8.36 -1.37
C ASP A 52 0.25 -8.63 -0.98
N ASP A 53 -0.60 -7.65 -1.29
CA ASP A 53 -2.04 -7.56 -1.03
C ASP A 53 -2.49 -7.60 0.46
N ALA A 54 -1.58 -7.48 1.45
CA ALA A 54 -1.93 -7.47 2.88
C ALA A 54 -1.83 -6.07 3.53
N PRO A 55 -2.57 -5.79 4.63
CA PRO A 55 -2.30 -4.63 5.48
C PRO A 55 -0.86 -4.69 6.01
N SER A 56 -0.23 -3.53 6.22
CA SER A 56 1.16 -3.49 6.64
C SER A 56 1.30 -3.83 8.13
N ASP A 57 1.92 -4.96 8.46
CA ASP A 57 2.35 -5.24 9.83
C ASP A 57 3.39 -4.19 10.26
N ARG A 58 3.25 -3.69 11.48
CA ARG A 58 4.10 -2.64 12.05
C ARG A 58 4.74 -3.14 13.34
N THR A 59 6.01 -2.83 13.54
CA THR A 59 6.69 -3.10 14.82
C THR A 59 7.75 -2.04 15.11
N THR A 60 7.60 -1.37 16.23
CA THR A 60 8.59 -0.45 16.79
C THR A 60 9.74 -1.25 17.39
N VAL A 61 10.92 -1.11 16.80
CA VAL A 61 12.17 -1.68 17.30
C VAL A 61 12.96 -0.61 18.05
N VAL A 62 13.33 -0.86 19.31
CA VAL A 62 14.19 0.01 20.10
C VAL A 62 15.60 -0.59 20.12
N THR A 63 16.54 0.07 19.45
CA THR A 63 17.97 -0.28 19.49
C THR A 63 18.65 0.55 20.55
N VAL A 64 19.32 -0.11 21.50
CA VAL A 64 20.00 0.52 22.63
C VAL A 64 21.50 0.47 22.38
N PHE A 65 22.13 1.64 22.39
CA PHE A 65 23.55 1.82 22.19
C PHE A 65 24.24 2.22 23.50
N ASP A 66 25.38 1.61 23.79
CA ASP A 66 26.24 2.04 24.88
C ASP A 66 26.98 3.35 24.53
N ARG A 67 27.81 3.85 25.45
CA ARG A 67 28.64 5.06 25.25
C ARG A 67 29.69 4.93 24.14
N SER A 68 29.92 3.73 23.60
CA SER A 68 30.83 3.45 22.47
C SER A 68 30.09 3.20 21.15
N PHE A 69 28.76 3.33 21.15
CA PHE A 69 27.86 2.97 20.04
C PHE A 69 27.90 1.47 19.68
N ALA A 70 28.30 0.61 20.61
CA ALA A 70 28.03 -0.82 20.52
C ALA A 70 26.55 -1.08 20.87
N ILE A 71 25.91 -2.04 20.19
CA ILE A 71 24.53 -2.43 20.50
C ILE A 71 24.52 -3.23 21.79
N GLU A 72 23.98 -2.63 22.85
CA GLU A 72 23.81 -3.23 24.17
C GLU A 72 22.57 -4.15 24.20
N ARG A 73 21.48 -3.71 23.57
CA ARG A 73 20.17 -4.38 23.62
C ARG A 73 19.31 -4.01 22.41
N LEU A 74 18.40 -4.91 22.04
CA LEU A 74 17.48 -4.74 20.91
C LEU A 74 16.10 -5.27 21.33
N LEU A 75 15.08 -4.42 21.32
CA LEU A 75 13.70 -4.75 21.71
C LEU A 75 12.77 -4.61 20.51
N ALA A 76 11.74 -5.45 20.44
CA ALA A 76 10.61 -5.31 19.51
C ALA A 76 9.33 -5.14 20.32
N LEU A 77 8.61 -4.04 20.11
CA LEU A 77 7.43 -3.65 20.87
C LEU A 77 6.15 -3.90 20.05
N THR A 78 6.00 -5.09 19.46
CA THR A 78 4.95 -5.41 18.49
C THR A 78 3.54 -5.12 19.01
N ASP A 79 3.18 -5.64 20.18
CA ASP A 79 1.84 -5.50 20.76
C ASP A 79 1.50 -4.02 21.05
N LEU A 80 2.44 -3.30 21.68
CA LEU A 80 2.32 -1.85 21.91
C LEU A 80 2.24 -1.08 20.57
N THR A 81 2.89 -1.55 19.52
CA THR A 81 2.79 -0.95 18.18
C THR A 81 1.39 -1.11 17.62
N GLN A 82 0.72 -2.24 17.83
CA GLN A 82 -0.68 -2.42 17.44
C GLN A 82 -1.60 -1.47 18.24
N GLU A 83 -1.45 -1.37 19.56
CA GLU A 83 -2.21 -0.40 20.38
C GLU A 83 -2.00 1.06 19.94
N MET A 84 -0.78 1.42 19.52
CA MET A 84 -0.45 2.77 19.04
C MET A 84 -0.92 3.07 17.61
N THR A 85 -1.26 2.07 16.79
CA THR A 85 -1.43 2.21 15.31
C THR A 85 -2.88 2.16 14.82
N THR A 86 -3.88 2.34 15.69
CA THR A 86 -5.32 2.35 15.33
C THR A 86 -5.78 3.53 14.46
N GLY A 87 -4.84 4.34 13.94
CA GLY A 87 -5.04 5.38 12.94
C GLY A 87 -3.78 5.62 12.09
N PHE A 88 -3.82 6.63 11.22
CA PHE A 88 -2.61 7.16 10.58
C PHE A 88 -1.70 7.78 11.65
N LEU A 89 -0.41 7.45 11.63
CA LEU A 89 0.61 7.97 12.55
C LEU A 89 1.55 8.89 11.79
N GLU A 90 1.62 10.16 12.18
CA GLU A 90 2.38 11.18 11.45
C GLU A 90 3.74 11.52 12.09
N SER A 91 4.02 11.05 13.32
CA SER A 91 5.35 11.14 13.92
C SER A 91 5.57 10.08 15.01
N PHE A 92 6.73 9.42 14.98
CA PHE A 92 7.25 8.62 16.10
C PHE A 92 8.46 9.36 16.67
N ASP A 93 8.26 10.08 17.78
CA ASP A 93 9.34 10.78 18.49
C ASP A 93 9.02 10.78 20.00
N PRO A 94 9.67 9.92 20.82
CA PRO A 94 9.34 9.76 22.22
C PRO A 94 10.13 10.72 23.12
N ALA A 95 9.56 11.08 24.27
CA ALA A 95 10.30 11.78 25.31
C ALA A 95 11.01 10.79 26.25
N ILE A 96 12.10 11.23 26.89
CA ILE A 96 12.72 10.52 28.00
C ILE A 96 12.19 11.12 29.31
N GLY A 97 11.61 10.28 30.15
CA GLY A 97 11.16 10.67 31.47
C GLY A 97 12.33 10.93 32.44
N PRO A 98 12.10 11.71 33.51
CA PRO A 98 13.13 12.03 34.51
C PRO A 98 13.65 10.80 35.28
N GLY A 99 12.91 9.69 35.32
CA GLY A 99 13.36 8.39 35.85
C GLY A 99 13.99 7.47 34.80
N GLY A 100 14.15 7.92 33.55
CA GLY A 100 14.60 7.11 32.42
C GLY A 100 13.48 6.36 31.68
N GLU A 101 12.21 6.67 31.99
CA GLU A 101 11.05 6.12 31.27
C GLU A 101 11.06 6.50 29.79
N LEU A 102 10.44 5.66 28.96
CA LEU A 102 10.21 5.98 27.55
C LEU A 102 8.75 6.34 27.33
N VAL A 103 8.51 7.58 26.88
CA VAL A 103 7.16 8.16 26.79
C VAL A 103 6.77 8.35 25.32
N PHE A 104 5.74 7.64 24.89
CA PHE A 104 5.17 7.73 23.53
C PHE A 104 3.87 8.51 23.53
N CYS A 105 3.54 9.09 22.38
CA CYS A 105 2.28 9.79 22.12
C CYS A 105 1.69 9.29 20.80
N THR A 106 0.37 9.12 20.71
CA THR A 106 -0.31 8.61 19.49
C THR A 106 -1.15 9.69 18.83
N THR A 107 -1.55 9.47 17.58
CA THR A 107 -2.46 10.35 16.82
C THR A 107 -3.93 10.26 17.25
N CYS A 108 -4.23 9.55 18.34
CA CYS A 108 -5.49 9.66 19.08
C CYS A 108 -5.28 10.40 20.42
N ASP A 109 -4.22 11.22 20.50
CA ASP A 109 -3.79 12.03 21.63
C ASP A 109 -3.56 11.25 22.95
N ARG A 110 -3.37 9.91 22.88
CA ARG A 110 -3.05 9.07 24.04
C ARG A 110 -1.56 9.06 24.32
N VAL A 111 -1.19 9.04 25.60
CA VAL A 111 0.21 8.97 26.06
C VAL A 111 0.47 7.63 26.74
N PHE A 112 1.55 6.96 26.37
CA PHE A 112 1.99 5.69 26.96
C PHE A 112 3.36 5.87 27.63
N VAL A 113 3.54 5.33 28.83
CA VAL A 113 4.80 5.37 29.59
C VAL A 113 5.27 3.93 29.83
N LEU A 114 6.46 3.60 29.32
CA LEU A 114 7.18 2.39 29.68
C LEU A 114 8.16 2.68 30.82
N ASP A 115 8.40 1.70 31.70
CA ASP A 115 9.41 1.82 32.76
C ASP A 115 10.83 2.05 32.21
N ALA A 116 11.81 2.31 33.09
CA ALA A 116 13.21 2.47 32.71
C ALA A 116 13.89 1.19 32.14
N THR A 117 13.17 0.07 32.05
CA THR A 117 13.60 -1.13 31.31
C THR A 117 13.04 -1.16 29.88
N TRP A 118 12.01 -0.38 29.59
CA TRP A 118 11.25 -0.28 28.34
C TRP A 118 10.59 -1.58 27.87
N GLU A 119 10.45 -2.58 28.76
CA GLU A 119 9.72 -3.83 28.49
C GLU A 119 8.28 -3.79 29.02
N ARG A 120 7.94 -2.86 29.94
CA ARG A 120 6.68 -2.88 30.67
C ARG A 120 5.98 -1.53 30.62
N PRO A 121 4.71 -1.45 30.17
CA PRO A 121 3.90 -0.26 30.37
C PRO A 121 3.61 -0.08 31.86
N VAL A 122 3.90 1.10 32.39
CA VAL A 122 3.58 1.49 33.78
C VAL A 122 2.40 2.43 33.86
N ALA A 123 2.10 3.17 32.79
CA ALA A 123 0.90 3.98 32.68
C ALA A 123 0.48 4.19 31.22
N SER A 124 -0.82 4.38 31.02
CA SER A 124 -1.41 4.92 29.79
C SER A 124 -2.44 5.98 30.17
N TYR A 125 -2.50 7.06 29.39
CA TYR A 125 -3.33 8.23 29.66
C TYR A 125 -4.23 8.51 28.45
N ASP A 126 -5.54 8.66 28.70
CA ASP A 126 -6.57 8.85 27.69
C ASP A 126 -7.11 10.29 27.73
N PRO A 127 -7.23 11.00 26.59
CA PRO A 127 -7.78 12.36 26.57
C PRO A 127 -9.21 12.45 27.15
N LYS A 128 -10.00 11.37 27.14
CA LYS A 128 -11.34 11.31 27.75
C LYS A 128 -11.34 11.38 29.29
N SER A 129 -10.23 11.08 29.96
CA SER A 129 -10.13 11.20 31.42
C SER A 129 -9.76 12.63 31.88
N GLY A 130 -9.65 13.58 30.96
CA GLY A 130 -9.15 14.94 31.23
C GLY A 130 -7.62 15.04 31.29
N ALA A 131 -6.91 13.92 31.15
CA ALA A 131 -5.46 13.87 31.03
C ALA A 131 -5.03 14.36 29.63
N SER A 132 -4.91 15.68 29.52
CA SER A 132 -4.48 16.48 28.35
C SER A 132 -4.04 15.72 27.09
N GLY A 133 -4.87 15.77 26.05
CA GLY A 133 -4.51 15.27 24.73
C GLY A 133 -3.35 16.05 24.11
N CYS A 134 -2.29 15.32 23.75
CA CYS A 134 -1.09 15.85 23.11
C CYS A 134 -0.91 15.21 21.73
N SER A 135 -0.54 16.00 20.72
CA SER A 135 -0.25 15.51 19.37
C SER A 135 1.23 15.12 19.20
N ARG A 136 2.12 15.81 19.92
CA ARG A 136 3.58 15.55 19.95
C ARG A 136 4.15 15.82 21.33
N LEU A 137 5.24 15.13 21.65
CA LEU A 137 5.88 15.13 22.95
C LEU A 137 7.40 15.03 22.79
N THR A 138 8.16 15.80 23.55
CA THR A 138 9.62 15.70 23.67
C THR A 138 10.05 16.03 25.10
N SER A 139 11.35 16.00 25.36
CA SER A 139 11.93 16.24 26.69
C SER A 139 13.17 17.11 26.59
N PHE A 140 13.24 18.11 27.46
CA PHE A 140 14.48 18.81 27.78
C PHE A 140 15.56 17.85 28.32
N SER A 141 16.82 18.31 28.42
CA SER A 141 17.94 17.48 28.87
C SER A 141 17.78 16.88 30.29
N SER A 142 16.99 17.53 31.13
CA SER A 142 16.55 17.10 32.48
C SER A 142 15.41 16.08 32.51
N GLY A 143 14.87 15.67 31.36
CA GLY A 143 13.65 14.85 31.28
C GLY A 143 12.35 15.62 31.53
N ARG A 144 12.41 16.96 31.72
CA ARG A 144 11.21 17.81 31.80
C ARG A 144 10.47 17.79 30.46
N LEU A 145 9.21 17.36 30.46
CA LEU A 145 8.42 17.19 29.24
C LEU A 145 8.02 18.52 28.61
N VAL A 146 8.10 18.56 27.28
CA VAL A 146 7.58 19.62 26.39
C VAL A 146 6.59 18.97 25.45
N ALA A 147 5.40 19.54 25.28
CA ALA A 147 4.31 18.93 24.54
C ALA A 147 3.56 19.93 23.65
N LEU A 148 3.07 19.46 22.51
CA LEU A 148 2.11 20.20 21.69
C LEU A 148 0.72 19.59 21.91
N ARG A 149 -0.28 20.42 22.27
CA ARG A 149 -1.69 20.01 22.37
C ARG A 149 -2.45 20.48 21.14
N GLY A 150 -3.12 19.54 20.46
CA GLY A 150 -3.54 19.75 19.07
C GLY A 150 -2.36 20.25 18.22
N GLU A 151 -2.61 21.20 17.31
CA GLU A 151 -1.53 21.86 16.57
C GLU A 151 -1.13 23.24 17.17
N ASN A 152 -1.72 23.60 18.33
CA ASN A 152 -2.09 24.98 18.61
C ASN A 152 -1.76 25.52 20.02
N GLU A 153 -1.34 24.66 20.95
CA GLU A 153 -0.91 25.07 22.29
C GLU A 153 0.41 24.37 22.64
N LEU A 154 1.50 25.14 22.78
CA LEU A 154 2.78 24.64 23.29
C LEU A 154 2.75 24.65 24.81
N CYS A 155 3.03 23.49 25.41
CA CYS A 155 2.99 23.26 26.85
C CYS A 155 4.31 22.73 27.38
N ILE A 156 4.62 23.03 28.65
CA ILE A 156 5.77 22.49 29.38
C ILE A 156 5.28 21.94 30.73
N ALA A 157 5.85 20.83 31.19
CA ALA A 157 5.58 20.29 32.52
C ALA A 157 5.99 21.29 33.62
N SER A 158 5.05 21.67 34.49
CA SER A 158 5.28 22.63 35.59
C SER A 158 6.25 22.11 36.66
N ALA A 159 6.49 20.81 36.70
CA ALA A 159 7.43 20.13 37.57
C ALA A 159 7.91 18.83 36.91
N SER A 160 9.15 18.44 37.21
CA SER A 160 9.67 17.10 36.90
C SER A 160 9.57 16.23 38.15
N PRO A 161 8.63 15.26 38.22
CA PRO A 161 8.62 14.27 39.29
C PRO A 161 9.83 13.34 39.16
N SER A 162 10.12 12.50 40.16
CA SER A 162 11.17 11.47 40.04
C SER A 162 10.79 10.29 39.16
N THR A 163 9.50 10.13 38.83
CA THR A 163 8.98 9.13 37.90
C THR A 163 7.62 9.57 37.32
N LEU A 164 7.29 9.10 36.11
CA LEU A 164 6.03 9.33 35.41
C LEU A 164 4.99 8.19 35.59
N ALA A 165 5.34 7.14 36.35
CA ALA A 165 4.44 6.01 36.59
C ALA A 165 3.20 6.37 37.46
N ALA A 166 3.26 7.45 38.24
CA ALA A 166 2.19 7.89 39.13
C ALA A 166 1.23 8.93 38.50
N GLY A 167 1.54 9.43 37.31
CA GLY A 167 0.81 10.50 36.63
C GLY A 167 1.71 11.32 35.71
N LEU A 168 1.15 11.90 34.64
CA LEU A 168 1.80 13.01 33.96
C LEU A 168 1.78 14.26 34.85
N PRO A 169 2.89 15.02 34.95
CA PRO A 169 2.88 16.31 35.63
C PRO A 169 1.96 17.30 34.91
N PRO A 170 1.40 18.32 35.60
CA PRO A 170 0.59 19.35 34.96
C PRO A 170 1.37 20.07 33.85
N LEU A 171 0.95 19.90 32.59
CA LEU A 171 1.54 20.65 31.49
C LEU A 171 0.86 22.02 31.41
N VAL A 172 1.65 23.07 31.63
CA VAL A 172 1.23 24.48 31.59
C VAL A 172 1.45 25.02 30.18
N SER A 173 0.45 25.71 29.64
CA SER A 173 0.55 26.40 28.37
C SER A 173 1.55 27.56 28.45
N VAL A 174 2.55 27.57 27.58
CA VAL A 174 3.54 28.64 27.44
C VAL A 174 3.34 29.47 26.16
N VAL A 175 2.82 28.87 25.09
CA VAL A 175 2.40 29.61 23.87
C VAL A 175 1.03 29.13 23.42
N ARG A 176 0.11 30.09 23.20
CA ARG A 176 -1.22 29.84 22.64
C ARG A 176 -1.34 30.46 21.25
N ALA A 177 -1.95 29.71 20.34
CA ALA A 177 -2.43 30.20 19.07
C ALA A 177 -3.31 31.46 19.20
N TYR A 178 -3.21 32.36 18.22
CA TYR A 178 -4.17 33.46 18.06
C TYR A 178 -5.47 32.94 17.45
N GLN A 179 -6.61 33.51 17.84
CA GLN A 179 -7.87 33.31 17.12
C GLN A 179 -7.86 34.16 15.84
N ASP A 180 -7.98 33.51 14.69
CA ASP A 180 -8.14 34.18 13.41
C ASP A 180 -9.61 34.62 13.17
N LYS A 181 -9.88 35.30 12.04
CA LYS A 181 -11.24 35.78 11.70
C LYS A 181 -12.18 34.68 11.18
N SER A 182 -11.73 33.43 11.07
CA SER A 182 -12.57 32.23 10.86
C SER A 182 -12.87 31.46 12.16
N GLY A 183 -12.25 31.87 13.29
CA GLY A 183 -12.44 31.23 14.60
C GLY A 183 -11.58 29.99 14.83
N GLN A 184 -10.66 29.67 13.90
CA GLN A 184 -9.75 28.54 14.05
C GLN A 184 -8.43 29.00 14.69
N PRO A 185 -7.94 28.33 15.75
CA PRO A 185 -6.62 28.61 16.31
C PRO A 185 -5.51 28.07 15.40
N SER A 186 -4.42 28.83 15.26
CA SER A 186 -3.14 28.40 14.66
C SER A 186 -1.94 29.04 15.37
N LEU A 187 -0.88 28.27 15.63
CA LEU A 187 0.42 28.81 16.11
C LEU A 187 1.23 29.49 14.99
N ALA A 188 1.01 29.11 13.73
CA ALA A 188 1.60 29.78 12.58
C ALA A 188 0.63 30.88 12.05
N PRO A 189 1.10 32.10 11.72
CA PRO A 189 0.22 33.17 11.27
C PRO A 189 -0.46 32.84 9.94
N PHE A 190 -1.79 32.85 9.95
CA PHE A 190 -2.64 32.52 8.82
C PHE A 190 -2.86 33.77 7.95
N ASP A 191 -2.09 33.90 6.88
CA ASP A 191 -2.37 34.91 5.85
C ASP A 191 -3.61 34.48 5.05
N ARG A 192 -4.34 35.42 4.42
CA ARG A 192 -5.68 35.12 3.86
C ARG A 192 -5.63 34.08 2.72
N GLY A 193 -5.79 32.82 3.10
CA GLY A 193 -5.62 31.67 2.21
C GLY A 193 -4.25 31.00 2.32
N SER A 194 -3.69 30.78 3.52
CA SER A 194 -2.60 29.84 3.74
C SER A 194 -2.77 28.98 5.00
N ARG A 195 -2.66 27.64 4.87
CA ARG A 195 -2.66 26.71 6.02
C ARG A 195 -1.30 26.74 6.72
N GLY A 196 -1.29 26.89 8.04
CA GLY A 196 -0.12 26.74 8.89
C GLY A 196 -0.01 25.34 9.51
N TYR A 197 1.19 24.93 9.90
CA TYR A 197 1.47 23.70 10.67
C TYR A 197 2.83 23.84 11.40
N VAL A 198 2.97 23.14 12.53
CA VAL A 198 4.18 23.14 13.37
C VAL A 198 5.01 21.89 13.05
N GLY A 199 6.33 22.01 12.92
CA GLY A 199 7.23 20.89 12.62
C GLY A 199 7.61 20.01 13.82
N GLU A 200 8.69 19.24 13.64
CA GLU A 200 9.35 18.46 14.69
C GLU A 200 10.06 19.40 15.69
N LEU A 201 9.80 19.23 16.98
CA LEU A 201 10.36 20.10 18.04
C LEU A 201 11.80 19.68 18.38
N SER A 202 12.67 20.65 18.66
CA SER A 202 14.01 20.38 19.20
C SER A 202 14.30 21.24 20.42
N THR A 203 15.13 20.75 21.34
CA THR A 203 15.48 21.44 22.59
C THR A 203 16.98 21.56 22.74
N LEU A 204 17.46 22.67 23.30
CA LEU A 204 18.86 22.89 23.65
C LEU A 204 18.95 23.22 25.15
N GLY A 205 19.64 22.37 25.90
CA GLY A 205 19.63 22.43 27.37
C GLY A 205 18.23 22.17 27.95
N ASP A 206 17.86 22.98 28.95
CA ASP A 206 16.56 22.94 29.62
C ASP A 206 15.71 24.21 29.37
N ASP A 207 16.25 25.21 28.67
CA ASP A 207 15.72 26.58 28.58
C ASP A 207 15.64 27.14 27.14
N ARG A 208 15.77 26.28 26.13
CA ARG A 208 15.57 26.64 24.71
C ARG A 208 14.76 25.60 23.96
N ILE A 209 13.75 26.06 23.22
CA ILE A 209 12.92 25.26 22.32
C ILE A 209 13.01 25.85 20.90
N LEU A 210 13.41 25.04 19.93
CA LEU A 210 13.30 25.35 18.51
C LEU A 210 11.92 24.90 18.01
N LEU A 211 11.17 25.87 17.48
CA LEU A 211 9.81 25.70 16.96
C LEU A 211 9.83 25.97 15.44
N PRO A 212 9.83 24.93 14.58
CA PRO A 212 9.63 25.12 13.15
C PRO A 212 8.16 25.49 12.88
N LEU A 213 7.94 26.64 12.27
CA LEU A 213 6.64 27.14 11.80
C LEU A 213 6.64 27.16 10.28
N LEU A 214 5.60 26.58 9.68
CA LEU A 214 5.53 26.33 8.24
C LEU A 214 4.15 26.74 7.71
N SER A 215 4.09 27.25 6.48
CA SER A 215 2.84 27.75 5.87
C SER A 215 2.74 27.41 4.38
N TRP A 216 1.54 27.05 3.92
CA TRP A 216 1.23 26.73 2.51
C TRP A 216 0.02 27.51 1.99
N PRO A 217 0.10 28.19 0.83
CA PRO A 217 -1.06 28.84 0.22
C PRO A 217 -2.14 27.83 -0.21
N THR A 218 -3.42 28.17 -0.01
CA THR A 218 -4.57 27.29 -0.28
C THR A 218 -4.95 27.17 -1.76
N LYS A 219 -4.39 28.03 -2.63
CA LYS A 219 -4.53 27.90 -4.08
C LYS A 219 -3.45 26.96 -4.62
N SER A 220 -3.88 25.89 -5.28
CA SER A 220 -3.03 24.86 -5.86
C SER A 220 -2.01 25.43 -6.84
N GLY A 221 -0.72 25.40 -6.48
CA GLY A 221 0.39 25.71 -7.39
C GLY A 221 1.58 26.44 -6.76
N ALA A 222 1.36 27.21 -5.68
CA ALA A 222 2.43 27.99 -5.04
C ALA A 222 3.16 27.21 -3.93
N SER A 223 4.46 27.48 -3.78
CA SER A 223 5.33 26.81 -2.79
C SER A 223 5.09 27.33 -1.37
N GLY A 224 5.19 26.43 -0.39
CA GLY A 224 5.15 26.81 1.03
C GLY A 224 6.43 27.51 1.50
N THR A 225 6.38 28.05 2.71
CA THR A 225 7.50 28.72 3.39
C THR A 225 7.74 28.12 4.78
N VAL A 226 9.01 28.04 5.18
CA VAL A 226 9.46 27.57 6.50
C VAL A 226 10.17 28.70 7.22
N SER A 227 9.93 28.81 8.52
CA SER A 227 10.59 29.73 9.45
C SER A 227 10.84 28.99 10.77
N TYR A 228 11.95 29.26 11.44
CA TYR A 228 12.28 28.61 12.71
C TYR A 228 12.39 29.66 13.81
N CYS A 229 11.54 29.57 14.82
CA CYS A 229 11.59 30.41 16.01
C CYS A 229 12.37 29.70 17.11
N VAL A 230 13.20 30.43 17.86
CA VAL A 230 13.78 29.95 19.11
C VAL A 230 13.06 30.62 20.27
N LEU A 231 12.49 29.80 21.15
CA LEU A 231 11.77 30.20 22.35
C LEU A 231 12.57 29.86 23.62
N ASP A 232 12.31 30.58 24.71
CA ASP A 232 12.75 30.19 26.05
C ASP A 232 11.74 29.25 26.76
N GLU A 233 12.02 28.88 28.01
CA GLU A 233 11.11 28.06 28.82
C GLU A 233 9.81 28.77 29.26
N ALA A 234 9.71 30.09 29.08
CA ALA A 234 8.47 30.84 29.28
C ALA A 234 7.63 30.93 27.98
N GLY A 235 8.14 30.42 26.86
CA GLY A 235 7.53 30.52 25.54
C GLY A 235 7.77 31.85 24.82
N ALA A 236 8.59 32.75 25.38
CA ALA A 236 8.93 34.00 24.74
C ALA A 236 9.95 33.78 23.61
N GLN A 237 9.76 34.44 22.47
CA GLN A 237 10.69 34.32 21.35
C GLN A 237 11.98 35.11 21.62
N VAL A 238 13.08 34.38 21.82
CA VAL A 238 14.43 34.94 22.03
C VAL A 238 15.23 35.03 20.74
N GLY A 239 14.83 34.33 19.68
CA GLY A 239 15.47 34.42 18.37
C GLY A 239 14.84 33.54 17.29
N GLY A 240 15.65 33.08 16.34
CA GLY A 240 15.21 32.28 15.19
C GLY A 240 16.31 32.09 14.15
N LEU A 241 16.28 30.98 13.41
CA LEU A 241 17.37 30.62 12.49
C LEU A 241 17.43 31.57 11.29
N ALA A 242 18.51 32.34 11.17
CA ALA A 242 18.71 33.38 10.17
C ALA A 242 18.99 32.85 8.73
N LEU A 243 18.01 32.15 8.14
CA LEU A 243 18.09 31.58 6.79
C LEU A 243 17.65 32.57 5.72
N TRP A 244 18.62 33.18 5.04
CA TRP A 244 18.37 34.04 3.88
C TRP A 244 17.89 33.24 2.67
N ARG A 245 16.81 33.70 2.02
CA ARG A 245 16.22 33.08 0.82
C ARG A 245 17.13 33.06 -0.42
N GLY A 246 18.31 33.69 -0.36
CA GLY A 246 19.31 33.71 -1.43
C GLY A 246 20.42 32.66 -1.29
N ASP A 247 20.69 32.17 -0.07
CA ASP A 247 21.96 31.49 0.24
C ASP A 247 21.91 29.96 0.03
N ASP A 248 20.70 29.41 -0.12
CA ASP A 248 20.47 28.03 -0.53
C ASP A 248 19.14 27.89 -1.31
N PRO A 249 19.18 27.80 -2.66
CA PRO A 249 17.98 27.63 -3.48
C PRO A 249 17.36 26.22 -3.35
N THR A 250 17.99 25.29 -2.62
CA THR A 250 17.43 23.96 -2.31
C THR A 250 16.57 23.95 -1.05
N LEU A 251 16.41 25.08 -0.35
CA LEU A 251 15.48 25.23 0.76
C LEU A 251 14.06 24.78 0.33
N PRO A 252 13.39 23.92 1.10
CA PRO A 252 12.27 23.11 0.61
C PRO A 252 11.04 23.94 0.22
N ARG A 253 10.75 24.02 -1.09
CA ARG A 253 9.45 24.49 -1.63
C ARG A 253 8.28 23.53 -1.31
N ARG A 254 8.59 22.32 -0.83
CA ARG A 254 7.70 21.31 -0.25
C ARG A 254 8.44 20.57 0.88
N TYR A 255 7.74 20.31 1.99
CA TYR A 255 8.14 19.56 3.20
C TYR A 255 8.76 18.16 2.93
N PRO A 256 9.36 17.49 3.94
CA PRO A 256 10.15 18.03 5.06
C PRO A 256 11.41 17.15 5.33
N HIS A 257 12.61 17.57 4.93
CA HIS A 257 13.83 16.76 5.13
C HIS A 257 14.97 17.52 5.85
N THR A 258 14.62 18.60 6.54
CA THR A 258 15.56 19.52 7.19
C THR A 258 15.49 19.35 8.70
N ARG A 259 16.14 18.31 9.25
CA ARG A 259 16.30 18.18 10.70
C ARG A 259 17.27 19.24 11.22
N CYS A 260 16.91 19.83 12.34
CA CYS A 260 17.75 20.75 13.11
C CYS A 260 17.76 20.31 14.57
N LEU A 261 18.94 20.18 15.16
CA LEU A 261 19.14 19.60 16.48
C LEU A 261 19.96 20.53 17.38
N GLY A 262 19.53 20.68 18.62
CA GLY A 262 20.36 21.31 19.66
C GLY A 262 21.58 20.44 19.97
N HIS A 263 22.78 21.00 19.87
CA HIS A 263 24.05 20.32 20.10
C HIS A 263 24.68 20.83 21.41
N PRO A 264 24.58 20.09 22.53
CA PRO A 264 24.91 20.62 23.86
C PRO A 264 26.34 21.15 24.00
N GLN A 265 27.31 20.47 23.40
CA GLN A 265 28.73 20.83 23.45
C GLN A 265 29.08 22.09 22.64
N LEU A 266 28.30 22.42 21.61
CA LEU A 266 28.49 23.61 20.77
C LEU A 266 27.71 24.82 21.29
N ASP A 267 26.81 24.61 22.25
CA ASP A 267 25.78 25.56 22.68
C ASP A 267 25.06 26.26 21.51
N GLY A 268 24.54 25.44 20.59
CA GLY A 268 23.97 25.93 19.34
C GLY A 268 23.17 24.87 18.57
N TRP A 269 22.64 25.28 17.42
CA TRP A 269 21.78 24.44 16.57
C TRP A 269 22.52 23.96 15.33
N VAL A 270 22.59 22.65 15.13
CA VAL A 270 23.15 22.05 13.90
C VAL A 270 22.00 21.69 12.96
N MET A 271 22.10 22.09 11.69
CA MET A 271 21.07 21.85 10.67
C MET A 271 21.69 21.34 9.37
N ARG A 272 20.99 20.43 8.68
CA ARG A 272 21.36 19.93 7.36
C ARG A 272 20.28 20.25 6.32
N THR A 273 20.64 21.00 5.27
CA THR A 273 19.82 21.17 4.05
C THR A 273 20.34 20.26 2.93
N GLN A 274 19.69 20.23 1.76
CA GLN A 274 20.25 19.53 0.60
C GLN A 274 21.54 20.20 0.09
N GLY A 275 21.62 21.54 0.18
CA GLY A 275 22.75 22.33 -0.30
C GLY A 275 23.91 22.47 0.68
N ALA A 276 23.69 22.49 2.00
CA ALA A 276 24.72 22.82 3.00
C ALA A 276 24.46 22.27 4.41
N TRP A 277 25.53 22.23 5.21
CA TRP A 277 25.49 22.13 6.67
C TRP A 277 25.55 23.53 7.30
N TYR A 278 24.81 23.73 8.38
CA TYR A 278 24.81 24.97 9.16
C TYR A 278 25.02 24.68 10.65
N VAL A 279 25.73 25.58 11.32
CA VAL A 279 25.70 25.73 12.78
C VAL A 279 25.21 27.15 13.09
N PHE A 280 24.24 27.28 13.97
CA PHE A 280 23.80 28.55 14.53
C PHE A 280 24.17 28.64 16.01
N ASP A 281 24.30 29.87 16.54
CA ASP A 281 24.42 30.07 17.98
C ASP A 281 23.12 29.74 18.74
N ARG A 282 23.20 29.67 20.08
CA ARG A 282 22.13 29.27 21.02
C ARG A 282 20.74 29.85 20.73
N ASP A 283 20.66 31.12 20.34
CA ASP A 283 19.39 31.80 20.06
C ASP A 283 19.01 31.78 18.56
N GLY A 284 19.82 31.14 17.71
CA GLY A 284 19.58 30.99 16.26
C GLY A 284 19.97 32.19 15.39
N SER A 285 20.20 33.34 16.02
CA SER A 285 20.33 34.67 15.41
C SER A 285 21.48 34.80 14.41
N ARG A 286 22.51 33.95 14.47
CA ARG A 286 23.63 33.97 13.53
C ARG A 286 24.11 32.57 13.18
N ALA A 287 24.31 32.32 11.89
CA ALA A 287 25.06 31.17 11.42
C ALA A 287 26.56 31.35 11.77
N VAL A 288 27.07 30.50 12.65
CA VAL A 288 28.47 30.43 13.08
C VAL A 288 29.32 29.64 12.06
N LEU A 289 28.68 28.74 11.30
CA LEU A 289 29.32 27.97 10.21
C LEU A 289 28.31 27.68 9.08
N ARG A 290 28.77 27.72 7.82
CA ARG A 290 28.10 27.15 6.63
C ARG A 290 29.13 26.32 5.85
N LEU A 291 28.83 25.06 5.55
CA LEU A 291 29.64 24.19 4.67
C LEU A 291 28.80 23.74 3.46
N GLY A 292 29.16 24.16 2.25
CA GLY A 292 28.41 23.84 1.03
C GLY A 292 28.63 22.40 0.55
N MET A 293 27.60 21.55 0.61
CA MET A 293 27.64 20.17 0.09
C MET A 293 27.61 20.10 -1.44
N ALA A 294 26.96 21.08 -2.10
CA ALA A 294 26.93 21.18 -3.56
C ALA A 294 28.21 21.82 -4.14
N GLU A 295 28.88 22.63 -3.33
CA GLU A 295 30.08 23.40 -3.68
C GLU A 295 31.36 22.55 -3.50
N ASP A 296 31.37 21.59 -2.56
CA ASP A 296 32.54 20.77 -2.21
C ASP A 296 32.35 19.26 -2.50
N PRO A 297 33.13 18.66 -3.43
CA PRO A 297 33.03 17.24 -3.74
C PRO A 297 33.45 16.30 -2.60
N ARG A 298 34.17 16.78 -1.56
CA ARG A 298 34.55 15.98 -0.37
C ARG A 298 33.33 15.48 0.39
N PHE A 299 32.27 16.28 0.47
CA PHE A 299 31.02 15.92 1.18
C PHE A 299 30.03 15.11 0.33
N LYS A 300 30.30 14.93 -0.97
CA LYS A 300 29.43 14.18 -1.90
C LYS A 300 29.07 12.75 -1.43
N PRO A 301 29.96 11.96 -0.77
CA PRO A 301 29.59 10.66 -0.22
C PRO A 301 28.55 10.71 0.91
N LEU A 302 28.39 11.88 1.57
CA LEU A 302 27.40 12.13 2.61
C LEU A 302 26.07 12.70 2.08
N ALA A 303 25.94 12.97 0.78
CA ALA A 303 24.68 13.44 0.18
C ALA A 303 23.43 12.59 0.51
N PRO A 304 23.47 11.23 0.56
CA PRO A 304 22.32 10.40 0.92
C PRO A 304 22.14 10.22 2.44
N PHE A 305 22.86 10.95 3.28
CA PHE A 305 22.71 10.89 4.73
C PHE A 305 21.83 12.02 5.27
N LEU A 306 21.11 11.74 6.35
CA LEU A 306 20.31 12.70 7.11
C LEU A 306 20.97 12.96 8.47
N LEU A 307 20.92 14.20 8.96
CA LEU A 307 21.25 14.51 10.35
C LEU A 307 20.20 13.82 11.23
N PHE A 308 20.64 12.84 12.02
CA PHE A 308 19.74 11.96 12.74
C PHE A 308 19.70 12.23 14.25
N GLY A 309 20.87 12.48 14.83
CA GLY A 309 21.03 12.64 16.27
C GLY A 309 22.36 13.30 16.67
N ILE A 310 22.45 13.66 17.95
CA ILE A 310 23.69 14.04 18.63
C ILE A 310 24.00 12.99 19.69
N GLY A 311 25.24 12.53 19.77
CA GLY A 311 25.71 11.52 20.70
C GLY A 311 25.91 12.03 22.14
N HIS A 312 26.44 11.18 23.02
CA HIS A 312 26.66 11.56 24.41
C HIS A 312 27.79 12.57 24.57
N ALA A 313 28.95 12.34 23.93
CA ALA A 313 30.11 13.23 24.01
C ALA A 313 30.07 14.39 23.01
N GLY A 314 29.10 14.41 22.09
CA GLY A 314 28.93 15.46 21.07
C GLY A 314 29.18 14.95 19.65
N GLU A 315 28.99 13.67 19.41
CA GLU A 315 29.14 13.05 18.10
C GLU A 315 27.96 13.42 17.18
N LEU A 316 28.22 13.80 15.93
CA LEU A 316 27.18 13.82 14.90
C LEU A 316 26.82 12.40 14.50
N VAL A 317 25.52 12.08 14.57
CA VAL A 317 24.98 10.78 14.18
C VAL A 317 24.19 10.97 12.90
N LEU A 318 24.66 10.35 11.83
CA LEU A 318 24.10 10.49 10.48
C LEU A 318 23.45 9.18 10.04
N LEU A 319 22.16 9.22 9.72
CA LEU A 319 21.42 8.07 9.19
C LEU A 319 21.58 8.00 7.67
N ARG A 320 21.83 6.81 7.13
CA ARG A 320 21.50 6.50 5.72
C ARG A 320 20.25 5.62 5.64
N PRO A 321 19.10 6.14 5.19
CA PRO A 321 17.85 5.38 5.07
C PRO A 321 18.00 4.10 4.26
N ASP A 322 18.49 4.18 3.02
CA ASP A 322 18.57 3.08 2.05
C ASP A 322 19.32 1.82 2.52
N HIS A 323 20.16 1.95 3.55
CA HIS A 323 21.13 0.94 3.98
C HIS A 323 20.95 0.50 5.45
N HIS A 324 20.06 1.15 6.20
CA HIS A 324 19.87 0.97 7.65
C HIS A 324 21.19 1.03 8.44
N THR A 325 21.96 2.09 8.20
CA THR A 325 23.22 2.36 8.91
C THR A 325 23.26 3.77 9.50
N LEU A 326 23.69 3.86 10.75
CA LEU A 326 24.19 5.08 11.35
C LEU A 326 25.70 5.21 11.09
N LEU A 327 26.14 6.41 10.76
CA LEU A 327 27.55 6.80 10.69
C LEU A 327 27.77 7.85 11.77
N VAL A 328 28.67 7.55 12.70
CA VAL A 328 28.95 8.36 13.90
C VAL A 328 30.29 9.07 13.71
N SER A 329 30.35 10.35 14.03
CA SER A 329 31.59 11.15 13.94
C SER A 329 32.55 10.86 15.11
N GLU A 330 33.69 11.55 15.12
CA GLU A 330 34.41 11.78 16.38
C GLU A 330 33.68 12.88 17.19
N PRO A 331 33.80 12.95 18.53
CA PRO A 331 33.11 13.96 19.33
C PRO A 331 33.46 15.39 18.93
N ILE A 332 32.45 16.25 18.82
CA ILE A 332 32.57 17.63 18.36
C ILE A 332 32.43 18.57 19.57
N ALA A 333 33.47 19.36 19.83
CA ALA A 333 33.51 20.35 20.90
C ALA A 333 33.40 21.78 20.37
N HIS A 334 33.84 22.02 19.13
CA HIS A 334 33.88 23.33 18.50
C HIS A 334 33.36 23.26 17.05
N PRO A 335 32.77 24.33 16.50
CA PRO A 335 32.23 24.31 15.12
C PRO A 335 33.29 23.95 14.06
N GLN A 336 34.57 24.25 14.34
CA GLN A 336 35.70 23.95 13.45
C GLN A 336 35.95 22.44 13.29
N ASP A 337 35.53 21.60 14.24
CA ASP A 337 35.75 20.15 14.18
C ASP A 337 34.83 19.46 13.15
N ILE A 338 33.74 20.13 12.75
CA ILE A 338 32.69 19.58 11.88
C ILE A 338 33.20 19.26 10.47
N GLU A 339 33.98 20.15 9.84
CA GLU A 339 34.53 19.88 8.50
C GLU A 339 35.47 18.64 8.52
N PRO A 340 36.51 18.57 9.38
CA PRO A 340 37.34 17.38 9.53
C PRO A 340 36.54 16.10 9.84
N ALA A 341 35.56 16.19 10.74
CA ALA A 341 34.71 15.06 11.11
C ALA A 341 33.90 14.52 9.92
N LEU A 342 33.24 15.40 9.15
CA LEU A 342 32.46 15.03 7.97
C LEU A 342 33.35 14.44 6.85
N ILE A 343 34.57 14.97 6.66
CA ILE A 343 35.54 14.40 5.70
C ILE A 343 35.94 12.98 6.12
N ALA A 344 36.31 12.78 7.39
CA ALA A 344 36.69 11.46 7.91
C ALA A 344 35.53 10.44 7.77
N MET A 345 34.29 10.86 8.06
CA MET A 345 33.09 10.05 7.86
C MET A 345 32.93 9.62 6.39
N ALA A 346 33.09 10.55 5.44
CA ALA A 346 32.98 10.29 4.01
C ALA A 346 34.01 9.26 3.51
N GLU A 347 35.26 9.33 3.99
CA GLU A 347 36.33 8.40 3.62
C GLU A 347 36.17 7.00 4.21
N VAL A 348 35.72 6.91 5.47
CA VAL A 348 35.58 5.64 6.21
C VAL A 348 34.40 4.83 5.67
N TYR A 349 33.27 5.48 5.39
CA TYR A 349 32.00 4.82 5.05
C TYR A 349 32.11 3.72 4.00
N THR A 350 32.68 4.03 2.83
CA THR A 350 32.74 3.12 1.66
C THR A 350 33.53 1.84 1.95
N LYS A 351 34.59 1.96 2.77
CA LYS A 351 35.44 0.84 3.19
C LYS A 351 34.72 0.01 4.26
N SER A 352 34.17 0.66 5.28
CA SER A 352 33.52 0.01 6.43
C SER A 352 32.24 -0.73 6.07
N PHE A 353 31.40 -0.19 5.17
CA PHE A 353 30.17 -0.88 4.73
C PHE A 353 30.48 -2.24 4.06
N THR A 354 31.56 -2.28 3.27
CA THR A 354 32.04 -3.50 2.60
C THR A 354 32.61 -4.55 3.58
N LEU A 355 33.03 -4.12 4.78
CA LEU A 355 33.48 -5.00 5.86
C LEU A 355 32.30 -5.48 6.71
N ALA A 356 31.39 -4.58 7.10
CA ALA A 356 30.19 -4.91 7.88
C ALA A 356 29.35 -6.02 7.22
N LYS A 357 29.13 -5.92 5.89
CA LYS A 357 28.43 -6.93 5.07
C LYS A 357 29.12 -8.31 5.01
N LYS A 358 30.35 -8.46 5.54
CA LYS A 358 31.05 -9.75 5.66
C LYS A 358 31.05 -10.30 7.09
N ALA A 359 30.70 -9.49 8.08
CA ALA A 359 30.68 -9.86 9.50
C ALA A 359 29.25 -10.19 9.99
N VAL A 360 28.25 -9.47 9.49
CA VAL A 360 26.83 -9.60 9.85
C VAL A 360 26.05 -10.12 8.65
N ASP A 361 25.01 -10.92 8.88
CA ASP A 361 24.20 -11.47 7.79
C ASP A 361 23.37 -10.35 7.13
N TRP A 362 23.36 -10.36 5.81
CA TRP A 362 22.78 -9.31 4.96
C TRP A 362 21.71 -9.89 4.04
N SER A 363 20.47 -9.45 4.22
CA SER A 363 19.27 -9.97 3.52
C SER A 363 19.18 -9.61 2.03
N GLY A 364 20.15 -8.87 1.51
CA GLY A 364 20.05 -8.16 0.23
C GLY A 364 19.79 -6.67 0.42
N ARG A 365 19.09 -6.28 1.49
CA ARG A 365 18.65 -4.89 1.75
C ARG A 365 18.80 -4.39 3.20
N ALA A 366 18.91 -5.28 4.19
CA ALA A 366 19.11 -4.93 5.60
C ALA A 366 20.06 -5.89 6.33
N PHE A 367 20.58 -5.46 7.48
CA PHE A 367 21.37 -6.28 8.40
C PHE A 367 20.45 -7.06 9.35
N VAL A 368 20.79 -8.32 9.63
CA VAL A 368 20.03 -9.21 10.53
C VAL A 368 20.85 -9.50 11.79
N ALA A 369 20.23 -9.36 12.96
CA ALA A 369 20.87 -9.70 14.23
C ALA A 369 21.00 -11.23 14.37
N LYS A 370 22.23 -11.75 14.47
CA LYS A 370 22.48 -13.15 14.82
C LYS A 370 22.04 -13.42 16.25
N ALA A 371 21.09 -14.35 16.43
CA ALA A 371 20.61 -14.76 17.74
C ALA A 371 21.76 -15.34 18.59
N THR A 372 22.19 -14.59 19.61
CA THR A 372 23.19 -15.05 20.58
C THR A 372 22.95 -14.39 21.94
N PRO A 373 22.81 -15.14 23.05
CA PRO A 373 22.67 -14.59 24.39
C PRO A 373 24.04 -14.26 25.04
N ILE A 374 23.99 -13.59 26.20
CA ILE A 374 25.12 -12.98 26.90
C ILE A 374 25.45 -13.77 28.20
N ALA A 375 26.70 -13.93 28.66
CA ALA A 375 28.03 -13.96 28.01
C ALA A 375 29.06 -14.42 29.07
N ALA A 376 30.14 -15.15 28.71
CA ALA A 376 31.22 -15.42 29.68
C ALA A 376 32.61 -15.74 29.05
N VAL A 377 33.61 -14.92 29.38
CA VAL A 377 35.05 -15.24 29.49
C VAL A 377 35.81 -15.63 28.19
N ALA A 378 37.15 -15.49 28.19
CA ALA A 378 38.09 -15.64 27.07
C ALA A 378 39.48 -16.09 27.59
N PRO A 379 40.58 -16.24 26.79
CA PRO A 379 40.76 -16.27 25.31
C PRO A 379 41.33 -17.68 24.92
N PRO A 380 42.51 -17.97 24.28
CA PRO A 380 43.38 -17.25 23.33
C PRO A 380 44.02 -18.05 22.14
N LYS A 381 44.47 -17.27 21.12
CA LYS A 381 45.69 -17.43 20.27
C LYS A 381 45.79 -18.43 19.08
N ALA A 382 46.59 -17.96 18.09
CA ALA A 382 47.32 -18.65 17.01
C ALA A 382 46.49 -19.23 15.83
N GLU A 383 46.92 -19.21 14.55
CA GLU A 383 47.93 -18.36 13.85
C GLU A 383 47.59 -18.27 12.33
N ALA A 384 48.50 -17.87 11.42
CA ALA A 384 48.12 -17.28 10.13
C ALA A 384 48.68 -17.89 8.82
N LYS A 385 47.86 -17.82 7.74
CA LYS A 385 48.23 -17.68 6.29
C LYS A 385 48.86 -18.91 5.58
N PRO A 386 49.07 -18.94 4.22
CA PRO A 386 48.41 -18.22 3.10
C PRO A 386 48.18 -19.01 1.77
N LYS A 387 47.35 -18.44 0.86
CA LYS A 387 47.45 -18.40 -0.64
C LYS A 387 47.59 -19.67 -1.51
N LYS A 388 46.81 -19.71 -2.61
CA LYS A 388 47.19 -19.95 -4.03
C LYS A 388 46.03 -19.45 -4.95
N THR A 389 46.15 -18.32 -5.66
CA THR A 389 46.67 -18.08 -7.04
C THR A 389 45.69 -18.39 -8.19
N ARG A 390 45.67 -17.49 -9.19
CA ARG A 390 44.72 -17.34 -10.33
C ARG A 390 45.50 -17.39 -11.66
N ALA A 391 44.86 -17.73 -12.78
CA ALA A 391 44.94 -17.08 -14.13
C ALA A 391 44.47 -18.03 -15.28
N PRO A 392 44.30 -17.58 -16.55
CA PRO A 392 43.25 -16.65 -17.00
C PRO A 392 42.64 -17.09 -18.37
N LYS A 393 42.24 -16.11 -19.24
CA LYS A 393 41.70 -16.22 -20.63
C LYS A 393 40.22 -16.63 -20.73
N GLU A 394 39.43 -16.16 -21.71
CA GLU A 394 39.63 -15.04 -22.68
C GLU A 394 38.28 -14.38 -23.04
N ALA A 395 38.28 -13.33 -23.86
CA ALA A 395 37.07 -12.59 -24.23
C ALA A 395 36.88 -12.50 -25.76
N THR A 396 35.64 -12.71 -26.20
CA THR A 396 35.17 -12.46 -27.58
C THR A 396 33.73 -11.94 -27.55
N SER A 397 33.45 -10.91 -28.36
CA SER A 397 32.10 -10.38 -28.59
C SER A 397 31.47 -11.02 -29.82
N PRO A 398 30.15 -11.24 -29.85
CA PRO A 398 29.38 -11.32 -31.10
C PRO A 398 28.99 -9.91 -31.59
N ALA A 399 28.70 -9.79 -32.90
CA ALA A 399 28.26 -8.56 -33.54
C ALA A 399 26.77 -8.60 -33.92
N THR A 400 26.20 -7.44 -34.24
CA THR A 400 24.83 -7.27 -34.75
C THR A 400 24.63 -7.94 -36.12
N VAL A 401 23.51 -8.63 -36.29
CA VAL A 401 22.95 -9.02 -37.59
C VAL A 401 21.46 -8.64 -37.60
N ALA A 402 20.98 -8.02 -38.69
CA ALA A 402 19.57 -7.66 -38.84
C ALA A 402 18.77 -8.80 -39.48
N ALA A 403 17.57 -9.07 -38.97
CA ALA A 403 16.68 -10.07 -39.54
C ALA A 403 15.91 -9.50 -40.75
N SER A 404 15.98 -10.20 -41.89
CA SER A 404 15.11 -9.97 -43.05
C SER A 404 13.84 -10.82 -42.91
N ALA A 405 12.71 -10.29 -43.39
CA ALA A 405 11.45 -11.04 -43.44
C ALA A 405 11.54 -12.25 -44.41
N ALA A 406 10.79 -13.30 -44.08
CA ALA A 406 10.53 -14.47 -44.91
C ALA A 406 9.02 -14.77 -44.90
N PRO A 407 8.45 -15.39 -45.96
CA PRO A 407 7.00 -15.48 -46.14
C PRO A 407 6.34 -16.52 -45.22
N GLU A 408 5.11 -16.24 -44.83
CA GLU A 408 4.30 -17.10 -43.95
C GLU A 408 3.90 -18.41 -44.67
N GLN A 409 4.30 -19.54 -44.09
CA GLN A 409 3.76 -20.86 -44.42
C GLN A 409 2.69 -21.24 -43.40
N GLY A 410 1.65 -21.97 -43.82
CA GLY A 410 0.59 -22.42 -42.92
C GLY A 410 1.09 -23.41 -41.85
N PRO A 411 0.40 -23.53 -40.70
CA PRO A 411 0.81 -24.45 -39.63
C PRO A 411 0.82 -25.90 -40.12
N ALA A 412 1.88 -26.64 -39.79
CA ALA A 412 2.08 -28.02 -40.21
C ALA A 412 1.50 -29.04 -39.20
N THR A 413 1.18 -28.62 -37.98
CA THR A 413 0.56 -29.47 -36.94
C THR A 413 -0.63 -28.80 -36.25
N THR A 414 -1.51 -29.61 -35.65
CA THR A 414 -2.66 -29.13 -34.86
C THR A 414 -2.23 -28.29 -33.65
N LEU A 415 -1.08 -28.60 -33.04
CA LEU A 415 -0.50 -27.78 -31.98
C LEU A 415 -0.03 -26.42 -32.51
N GLU A 416 0.65 -26.35 -33.65
CA GLU A 416 1.02 -25.05 -34.27
C GLU A 416 -0.21 -24.22 -34.64
N ALA A 417 -1.26 -24.86 -35.16
CA ALA A 417 -2.53 -24.21 -35.46
C ALA A 417 -3.21 -23.66 -34.19
N LEU A 418 -3.03 -24.32 -33.04
CA LEU A 418 -3.50 -23.87 -31.72
C LEU A 418 -2.61 -22.76 -31.15
N CYS A 419 -1.28 -22.79 -31.34
CA CYS A 419 -0.39 -21.69 -30.99
C CYS A 419 -0.74 -20.39 -31.74
N GLN A 420 -1.23 -20.50 -32.97
CA GLN A 420 -1.75 -19.36 -33.75
C GLN A 420 -3.16 -18.90 -33.31
N ARG A 421 -3.89 -19.74 -32.55
CA ARG A 421 -5.30 -19.58 -32.17
C ARG A 421 -5.58 -20.13 -30.75
N PRO A 422 -4.99 -19.56 -29.69
CA PRO A 422 -4.90 -20.23 -28.39
C PRO A 422 -6.23 -20.47 -27.67
N ARG A 423 -7.28 -19.68 -27.95
CA ARG A 423 -8.65 -19.88 -27.42
C ARG A 423 -9.53 -20.83 -28.28
N ASP A 424 -9.00 -21.45 -29.34
CA ASP A 424 -9.75 -22.28 -30.29
C ASP A 424 -10.07 -23.68 -29.72
N ARG A 425 -11.32 -23.87 -29.30
CA ARG A 425 -11.77 -25.08 -28.60
C ARG A 425 -11.93 -26.30 -29.51
N ASP A 426 -12.14 -26.11 -30.81
CA ASP A 426 -12.25 -27.21 -31.77
C ASP A 426 -10.87 -27.79 -32.09
N LEU A 427 -9.85 -26.91 -32.28
CA LEU A 427 -8.46 -27.35 -32.35
C LEU A 427 -7.98 -28.03 -31.06
N LEU A 428 -8.39 -27.52 -29.90
CA LEU A 428 -8.02 -28.12 -28.61
C LEU A 428 -8.60 -29.53 -28.45
N ALA A 429 -9.86 -29.73 -28.84
CA ALA A 429 -10.50 -31.05 -28.84
C ALA A 429 -9.86 -32.00 -29.86
N LEU A 430 -9.51 -31.51 -31.06
CA LEU A 430 -8.78 -32.30 -32.06
C LEU A 430 -7.40 -32.74 -31.54
N LEU A 431 -6.67 -31.84 -30.88
CA LEU A 431 -5.37 -32.13 -30.28
C LEU A 431 -5.48 -33.16 -29.13
N ALA A 432 -6.50 -33.04 -28.27
CA ALA A 432 -6.78 -34.00 -27.22
C ALA A 432 -7.06 -35.41 -27.77
N ALA A 433 -7.84 -35.50 -28.85
CA ALA A 433 -8.12 -36.76 -29.55
C ALA A 433 -6.87 -37.34 -30.21
N GLU A 434 -6.06 -36.51 -30.89
CA GLU A 434 -4.78 -36.92 -31.48
C GLU A 434 -3.78 -37.47 -30.46
N LEU A 435 -3.62 -36.79 -29.32
CA LEU A 435 -2.71 -37.20 -28.25
C LEU A 435 -3.19 -38.51 -27.62
N THR A 436 -4.50 -38.61 -27.32
CA THR A 436 -5.11 -39.84 -26.79
C THR A 436 -4.95 -41.02 -27.76
N ALA A 437 -5.11 -40.81 -29.07
CA ALA A 437 -4.89 -41.84 -30.09
C ALA A 437 -3.42 -42.27 -30.24
N LYS A 438 -2.48 -41.40 -29.87
CA LYS A 438 -1.02 -41.72 -29.79
C LYS A 438 -0.63 -42.38 -28.46
N GLY A 439 -1.56 -42.52 -27.52
CA GLY A 439 -1.32 -43.05 -26.17
C GLY A 439 -0.69 -42.03 -25.20
N ASP A 440 -0.70 -40.75 -25.54
CA ASP A 440 -0.16 -39.68 -24.69
C ASP A 440 -1.19 -39.28 -23.61
N PRO A 441 -0.84 -39.37 -22.30
CA PRO A 441 -1.75 -38.99 -21.22
C PRO A 441 -2.14 -37.51 -21.23
N HIS A 442 -1.41 -36.64 -21.94
CA HIS A 442 -1.75 -35.21 -22.05
C HIS A 442 -3.10 -35.00 -22.73
N GLY A 443 -3.45 -35.82 -23.73
CA GLY A 443 -4.77 -35.79 -24.36
C GLY A 443 -5.90 -36.02 -23.36
N ARG A 444 -5.74 -37.01 -22.48
CA ARG A 444 -6.71 -37.31 -21.42
C ARG A 444 -6.74 -36.25 -20.31
N TYR A 445 -5.67 -35.49 -20.12
CA TYR A 445 -5.63 -34.35 -19.21
C TYR A 445 -6.42 -33.14 -19.77
N ILE A 446 -6.20 -32.79 -21.04
CA ILE A 446 -6.94 -31.73 -21.76
C ILE A 446 -8.45 -31.99 -21.68
N ASP A 447 -8.88 -33.23 -21.94
CA ASP A 447 -10.28 -33.70 -21.78
C ASP A 447 -10.88 -33.35 -20.41
N VAL A 448 -10.16 -33.65 -19.33
CA VAL A 448 -10.64 -33.47 -17.95
C VAL A 448 -10.71 -32.00 -17.58
N VAL A 449 -9.71 -31.21 -17.98
CA VAL A 449 -9.70 -29.76 -17.76
C VAL A 449 -10.88 -29.11 -18.52
N CYS A 450 -11.09 -29.48 -19.80
CA CYS A 450 -12.21 -28.97 -20.59
C CYS A 450 -13.59 -29.42 -20.08
N GLN A 451 -13.69 -30.51 -19.33
CA GLN A 451 -14.92 -30.88 -18.62
C GLN A 451 -15.10 -30.05 -17.33
N LEU A 452 -14.04 -29.88 -16.53
CA LEU A 452 -14.06 -29.08 -15.30
C LEU A 452 -14.37 -27.59 -15.55
N GLU A 453 -14.01 -27.05 -16.71
CA GLU A 453 -14.37 -25.70 -17.17
C GLU A 453 -15.84 -25.55 -17.59
N ARG A 454 -16.57 -26.65 -17.81
CA ARG A 454 -17.98 -26.67 -18.26
C ARG A 454 -18.99 -26.99 -17.16
N LEU A 455 -18.54 -27.45 -15.99
CA LEU A 455 -19.40 -27.86 -14.88
C LEU A 455 -19.54 -26.73 -13.86
N ASP A 456 -20.78 -26.49 -13.43
CA ASP A 456 -21.08 -25.63 -12.29
C ASP A 456 -20.33 -26.09 -11.02
N LEU A 457 -20.05 -25.15 -10.12
CA LEU A 457 -19.25 -25.42 -8.90
C LEU A 457 -19.86 -26.52 -8.01
N ASP A 458 -21.19 -26.66 -8.04
CA ASP A 458 -21.99 -27.59 -7.23
C ASP A 458 -22.28 -28.93 -7.97
N ASP A 459 -21.74 -29.15 -9.17
CA ASP A 459 -22.03 -30.36 -9.97
C ASP A 459 -21.46 -31.66 -9.33
N PRO A 460 -22.25 -32.75 -9.25
CA PRO A 460 -21.84 -33.98 -8.55
C PRO A 460 -20.75 -34.80 -9.25
N ALA A 461 -20.48 -34.61 -10.55
CA ALA A 461 -19.36 -35.25 -11.25
C ALA A 461 -18.03 -34.50 -11.04
N ARG A 462 -18.10 -33.21 -10.68
CA ARG A 462 -16.94 -32.32 -10.53
C ARG A 462 -15.87 -32.84 -9.54
N PRO A 463 -16.19 -33.40 -8.35
CA PRO A 463 -15.17 -33.93 -7.44
C PRO A 463 -14.36 -35.10 -8.02
N ALA A 464 -15.01 -35.98 -8.78
CA ALA A 464 -14.34 -37.12 -9.42
C ALA A 464 -13.37 -36.66 -10.52
N LEU A 465 -13.78 -35.67 -11.33
CA LEU A 465 -12.93 -35.06 -12.35
C LEU A 465 -11.77 -34.26 -11.74
N VAL A 466 -11.97 -33.54 -10.62
CA VAL A 466 -10.87 -32.88 -9.89
C VAL A 466 -9.85 -33.90 -9.40
N LYS A 467 -10.28 -35.03 -8.84
CA LYS A 467 -9.39 -36.13 -8.43
C LYS A 467 -8.63 -36.73 -9.63
N GLN A 468 -9.29 -36.91 -10.77
CA GLN A 468 -8.64 -37.41 -11.99
C GLN A 468 -7.60 -36.40 -12.54
N ARG A 469 -7.89 -35.09 -12.49
CA ARG A 469 -6.96 -34.02 -12.88
C ARG A 469 -5.69 -34.06 -12.03
N LEU A 470 -5.83 -34.06 -10.71
CA LEU A 470 -4.71 -34.06 -9.76
C LEU A 470 -3.82 -35.31 -9.95
N SER A 471 -4.40 -36.49 -10.16
CA SER A 471 -3.64 -37.72 -10.42
C SER A 471 -2.85 -37.70 -11.73
N LEU A 472 -3.28 -36.94 -12.75
CA LEU A 472 -2.54 -36.77 -14.00
C LEU A 472 -1.43 -35.72 -13.85
N GLU A 473 -1.69 -34.65 -13.08
CA GLU A 473 -0.70 -33.63 -12.74
C GLU A 473 0.47 -34.23 -11.94
N GLU A 474 0.17 -35.02 -10.90
CA GLU A 474 1.16 -35.71 -10.06
C GLU A 474 2.09 -36.64 -10.85
N GLN A 475 1.55 -37.34 -11.87
CA GLN A 475 2.29 -38.35 -12.62
C GLN A 475 3.08 -37.81 -13.83
N HIS A 476 2.66 -36.68 -14.41
CA HIS A 476 3.14 -36.27 -15.74
C HIS A 476 3.52 -34.79 -15.89
N LEU A 477 3.05 -33.88 -15.01
CA LEU A 477 3.24 -32.44 -15.20
C LEU A 477 4.71 -32.03 -15.31
N ALA A 478 5.59 -32.65 -14.51
CA ALA A 478 7.03 -32.39 -14.56
C ALA A 478 7.67 -32.77 -15.92
N ALA A 479 7.16 -33.82 -16.58
CA ALA A 479 7.65 -34.24 -17.90
C ALA A 479 7.14 -33.30 -19.01
N TRP A 480 5.87 -32.91 -18.98
CA TRP A 480 5.29 -31.97 -19.95
C TRP A 480 5.97 -30.59 -19.87
N LEU A 481 6.17 -30.04 -18.67
CA LEU A 481 6.86 -28.75 -18.50
C LEU A 481 8.33 -28.82 -18.91
N ALA A 482 9.03 -29.94 -18.66
CA ALA A 482 10.41 -30.14 -19.10
C ALA A 482 10.53 -30.21 -20.63
N GLN A 483 9.55 -30.80 -21.32
CA GLN A 483 9.50 -30.87 -22.79
C GLN A 483 9.45 -29.48 -23.45
N TRP A 484 8.85 -28.49 -22.78
CA TRP A 484 8.72 -27.12 -23.28
C TRP A 484 9.94 -26.23 -22.94
N ASN A 485 10.80 -26.67 -22.01
CA ASN A 485 12.03 -25.97 -21.58
C ASN A 485 11.79 -24.52 -21.07
N THR A 486 10.57 -24.23 -20.62
CA THR A 486 10.17 -22.90 -20.14
C THR A 486 10.46 -22.71 -18.65
N PRO A 487 10.95 -21.53 -18.20
CA PRO A 487 11.08 -21.23 -16.79
C PRO A 487 9.71 -21.24 -16.08
N HIS A 488 9.56 -22.06 -15.03
CA HIS A 488 8.30 -22.19 -14.30
C HIS A 488 7.82 -20.87 -13.70
N ASP A 489 8.75 -20.00 -13.29
CA ASP A 489 8.52 -18.68 -12.68
C ASP A 489 7.71 -17.69 -13.56
N LEU A 490 7.46 -18.00 -14.83
CA LEU A 490 6.71 -17.16 -15.77
C LEU A 490 5.19 -17.41 -15.76
N PHE A 491 4.72 -18.48 -15.11
CA PHE A 491 3.32 -18.89 -15.05
C PHE A 491 2.87 -18.99 -13.59
N ARG A 492 1.62 -18.65 -13.27
CA ARG A 492 1.11 -18.77 -11.90
C ARG A 492 0.67 -20.22 -11.59
N PRO A 493 0.71 -20.65 -10.32
CA PRO A 493 0.15 -21.93 -9.90
C PRO A 493 -1.36 -22.00 -10.17
N GLY A 494 -1.74 -22.61 -11.30
CA GLY A 494 -3.13 -22.76 -11.74
C GLY A 494 -3.42 -22.39 -13.20
N ASP A 495 -2.50 -21.73 -13.90
CA ASP A 495 -2.73 -21.13 -15.25
C ASP A 495 -2.85 -22.15 -16.41
N MET A 496 -3.18 -23.42 -16.13
CA MET A 496 -3.28 -24.52 -17.10
C MET A 496 -4.65 -24.58 -17.78
N VAL A 497 -5.09 -23.50 -18.44
CA VAL A 497 -6.38 -23.45 -19.16
C VAL A 497 -6.32 -24.39 -20.37
N GLY A 498 -7.34 -25.23 -20.54
CA GLY A 498 -7.34 -26.26 -21.58
C GLY A 498 -6.17 -27.24 -21.51
N GLY A 499 -5.44 -27.33 -20.39
CA GLY A 499 -4.29 -28.22 -20.22
C GLY A 499 -2.95 -27.68 -20.75
N PHE A 500 -2.85 -26.40 -21.10
CA PHE A 500 -1.61 -25.71 -21.47
C PHE A 500 -1.41 -24.42 -20.65
N PRO A 501 -0.16 -23.92 -20.48
CA PRO A 501 0.07 -22.63 -19.85
C PRO A 501 -0.54 -21.50 -20.69
N ASN A 502 -1.52 -20.79 -20.14
CA ASN A 502 -2.35 -19.82 -20.88
C ASN A 502 -1.83 -18.37 -20.80
N GLY A 503 -1.29 -17.98 -19.64
CA GLY A 503 -0.87 -16.60 -19.36
C GLY A 503 0.60 -16.49 -18.97
N VAL A 504 1.33 -15.56 -19.58
CA VAL A 504 2.75 -15.29 -19.31
C VAL A 504 2.91 -14.00 -18.52
N PHE A 505 3.62 -14.07 -17.38
CA PHE A 505 3.83 -12.95 -16.46
C PHE A 505 5.29 -12.48 -16.48
N LEU A 506 5.56 -11.34 -17.13
CA LEU A 506 6.91 -10.76 -17.22
C LEU A 506 7.03 -9.53 -16.32
N ASN A 507 7.76 -9.68 -15.21
CA ASN A 507 8.19 -8.55 -14.36
C ASN A 507 9.59 -8.01 -14.71
N LYS A 508 10.40 -8.81 -15.44
CA LYS A 508 11.74 -8.52 -15.95
C LYS A 508 11.95 -9.35 -17.21
N LEU A 509 12.78 -8.89 -18.15
CA LEU A 509 13.25 -9.72 -19.25
C LEU A 509 14.50 -10.54 -18.87
N PRO A 510 14.66 -11.77 -19.41
CA PRO A 510 15.92 -12.48 -19.40
C PRO A 510 16.95 -11.79 -20.31
N LYS A 511 18.22 -12.22 -20.25
CA LYS A 511 19.26 -11.74 -21.17
C LYS A 511 19.09 -12.22 -22.61
N ASP A 512 18.49 -13.40 -22.76
CA ASP A 512 18.20 -14.03 -24.05
C ASP A 512 16.70 -13.90 -24.34
N VAL A 513 16.35 -12.79 -25.00
CA VAL A 513 14.95 -12.43 -25.29
C VAL A 513 14.46 -13.16 -26.54
N ASP A 514 15.35 -13.41 -27.51
CA ASP A 514 15.04 -14.18 -28.71
C ASP A 514 14.81 -15.66 -28.37
N GLY A 515 15.62 -16.24 -27.48
CA GLY A 515 15.42 -17.58 -26.93
C GLY A 515 14.10 -17.72 -26.19
N LEU A 516 13.72 -16.74 -25.37
CA LEU A 516 12.39 -16.71 -24.73
C LEU A 516 11.27 -16.65 -25.78
N GLY A 517 11.36 -15.77 -26.78
CA GLY A 517 10.39 -15.68 -27.86
C GLY A 517 10.24 -16.99 -28.64
N ALA A 518 11.35 -17.69 -28.89
CA ALA A 518 11.37 -19.00 -29.56
C ALA A 518 10.88 -20.17 -28.67
N GLN A 519 10.82 -20.01 -27.36
CA GLN A 519 10.13 -20.92 -26.45
C GLN A 519 8.61 -20.65 -26.44
N LEU A 520 8.22 -19.39 -26.20
CA LEU A 520 6.81 -19.00 -26.10
C LEU A 520 6.05 -19.18 -27.42
N ALA A 521 6.73 -19.17 -28.58
CA ALA A 521 6.12 -19.46 -29.88
C ALA A 521 5.65 -20.91 -30.06
N LYS A 522 6.04 -21.83 -29.14
CA LYS A 522 5.67 -23.26 -29.16
C LYS A 522 4.48 -23.58 -28.25
N LEU A 523 3.89 -22.59 -27.59
CA LEU A 523 2.79 -22.74 -26.65
C LEU A 523 1.59 -21.89 -27.05
N PRO A 524 0.34 -22.34 -26.77
CA PRO A 524 -0.87 -21.56 -27.00
C PRO A 524 -1.08 -20.49 -25.92
N ILE A 525 -0.17 -19.52 -25.86
CA ILE A 525 -0.27 -18.38 -24.94
C ILE A 525 -1.37 -17.43 -25.43
N ALA A 526 -2.49 -17.37 -24.74
CA ALA A 526 -3.56 -16.40 -25.02
C ALA A 526 -3.32 -15.05 -24.33
N GLU A 527 -2.59 -15.03 -23.22
CA GLU A 527 -2.48 -13.84 -22.36
C GLU A 527 -1.03 -13.46 -22.06
N LEU A 528 -0.74 -12.16 -22.13
CA LEU A 528 0.57 -11.61 -21.83
C LEU A 528 0.42 -10.44 -20.86
N HIS A 529 1.06 -10.56 -19.69
CA HIS A 529 0.94 -9.60 -18.61
C HIS A 529 2.31 -9.03 -18.23
N LEU A 530 2.51 -7.74 -18.51
CA LEU A 530 3.79 -7.03 -18.48
C LEU A 530 3.80 -6.02 -17.32
N TYR A 531 4.59 -6.27 -16.28
CA TYR A 531 4.58 -5.48 -15.03
C TYR A 531 5.93 -4.85 -14.73
N GLY A 532 5.99 -3.53 -14.53
CA GLY A 532 7.21 -2.83 -14.11
C GLY A 532 8.36 -2.80 -15.12
N LEU A 533 8.16 -3.38 -16.31
CA LEU A 533 9.08 -3.32 -17.44
C LEU A 533 9.34 -1.87 -17.88
N LYS A 534 10.54 -1.60 -18.37
CA LYS A 534 10.92 -0.28 -18.92
C LYS A 534 10.54 -0.21 -20.40
N ILE A 535 10.52 1.02 -20.93
CA ILE A 535 10.24 1.30 -22.35
C ILE A 535 11.06 0.40 -23.31
N ARG A 536 12.37 0.27 -23.07
CA ARG A 536 13.26 -0.59 -23.89
C ARG A 536 12.93 -2.07 -23.81
N ASP A 537 12.41 -2.53 -22.67
CA ASP A 537 12.04 -3.92 -22.48
C ASP A 537 10.76 -4.23 -23.29
N LEU A 538 9.79 -3.29 -23.29
CA LEU A 538 8.60 -3.37 -24.14
C LEU A 538 8.94 -3.37 -25.64
N GLU A 539 9.89 -2.52 -26.07
CA GLU A 539 10.42 -2.53 -27.44
C GLU A 539 11.06 -3.89 -27.85
N MET A 540 11.45 -4.74 -26.90
CA MET A 540 11.97 -6.09 -27.15
C MET A 540 10.92 -7.22 -27.01
N VAL A 541 9.79 -6.98 -26.35
CA VAL A 541 8.65 -7.91 -26.28
C VAL A 541 7.79 -7.82 -27.54
N PHE A 542 7.56 -6.61 -28.02
CA PHE A 542 6.72 -6.30 -29.19
C PHE A 542 7.07 -7.07 -30.48
N PRO A 543 8.35 -7.40 -30.79
CA PRO A 543 8.70 -8.20 -31.97
C PRO A 543 8.52 -9.73 -31.81
N MET A 544 8.20 -10.24 -30.61
CA MET A 544 8.10 -11.69 -30.37
C MET A 544 6.97 -12.33 -31.21
N PRO A 545 7.16 -13.54 -31.78
CA PRO A 545 6.12 -14.20 -32.57
C PRO A 545 4.81 -14.40 -31.78
N THR A 546 4.90 -14.80 -30.51
CA THR A 546 3.75 -14.98 -29.61
C THR A 546 2.90 -13.73 -29.44
N PHE A 547 3.51 -12.53 -29.50
CA PHE A 547 2.79 -11.26 -29.35
C PHE A 547 1.66 -11.13 -30.37
N ARG A 548 1.84 -11.63 -31.61
CA ARG A 548 0.82 -11.57 -32.67
C ARG A 548 -0.44 -12.41 -32.39
N HIS A 549 -0.39 -13.34 -31.45
CA HIS A 549 -1.44 -14.35 -31.23
C HIS A 549 -2.21 -14.18 -29.91
N VAL A 550 -1.79 -13.26 -29.03
CA VAL A 550 -2.47 -13.02 -27.75
C VAL A 550 -3.85 -12.39 -27.97
N THR A 551 -4.81 -12.83 -27.15
CA THR A 551 -6.16 -12.26 -27.06
C THR A 551 -6.29 -11.29 -25.90
N THR A 552 -5.42 -11.38 -24.90
CA THR A 552 -5.43 -10.52 -23.70
C THR A 552 -4.02 -9.96 -23.47
N LEU A 553 -3.89 -8.63 -23.39
CA LEU A 553 -2.63 -7.94 -23.10
C LEU A 553 -2.81 -7.00 -21.91
N SER A 554 -1.93 -7.11 -20.93
CA SER A 554 -1.86 -6.23 -19.77
C SER A 554 -0.49 -5.56 -19.68
N ILE A 555 -0.45 -4.23 -19.51
CA ILE A 555 0.79 -3.44 -19.36
C ILE A 555 0.65 -2.49 -18.17
N SER A 556 1.40 -2.72 -17.10
CA SER A 556 1.39 -1.90 -15.88
C SER A 556 2.77 -1.31 -15.61
N GLY A 557 2.84 0.02 -15.50
CA GLY A 557 4.09 0.77 -15.48
C GLY A 557 4.66 1.07 -14.09
N THR A 558 5.94 1.43 -14.06
CA THR A 558 6.49 2.32 -13.01
C THR A 558 6.35 3.79 -13.47
N PRO A 559 6.63 4.81 -12.63
CA PRO A 559 6.71 6.19 -13.09
C PRO A 559 7.71 6.45 -14.23
N SER A 560 8.65 5.52 -14.49
CA SER A 560 9.58 5.58 -15.62
C SER A 560 9.07 4.92 -16.91
N THR A 561 7.95 4.21 -16.85
CA THR A 561 7.34 3.48 -17.96
C THR A 561 6.22 4.32 -18.57
N LYS A 562 6.58 5.40 -19.28
CA LYS A 562 5.62 6.29 -19.95
C LYS A 562 5.70 6.14 -21.48
N LEU A 563 4.67 5.54 -22.06
CA LEU A 563 4.47 5.34 -23.49
C LEU A 563 4.13 6.69 -24.14
N GLU A 564 5.13 7.32 -24.73
CA GLU A 564 4.95 8.50 -25.59
C GLU A 564 4.25 8.14 -26.91
N ARG A 565 3.65 9.14 -27.56
CA ARG A 565 2.98 9.05 -28.87
C ARG A 565 3.72 8.17 -29.89
N LYS A 566 5.05 8.32 -30.04
CA LYS A 566 5.84 7.51 -31.01
C LYS A 566 5.76 6.01 -30.75
N LEU A 567 5.73 5.59 -29.48
CA LEU A 567 5.67 4.18 -29.11
C LEU A 567 4.23 3.65 -29.13
N VAL A 568 3.24 4.50 -28.84
CA VAL A 568 1.82 4.15 -29.06
C VAL A 568 1.52 3.99 -30.56
N THR A 569 2.07 4.84 -31.44
CA THR A 569 1.95 4.66 -32.90
C THR A 569 2.63 3.38 -33.38
N ARG A 570 3.85 3.08 -32.90
CA ARG A 570 4.49 1.77 -33.18
C ARG A 570 3.68 0.59 -32.67
N PHE A 571 3.06 0.69 -31.50
CA PHE A 571 2.20 -0.38 -30.99
C PHE A 571 0.93 -0.51 -31.85
N ALA A 572 0.34 0.60 -32.32
CA ALA A 572 -0.76 0.59 -33.29
C ALA A 572 -0.42 -0.20 -34.57
N GLU A 573 0.79 -0.03 -35.11
CA GLU A 573 1.29 -0.74 -36.31
C GLU A 573 1.41 -2.27 -36.13
N ILE A 574 1.38 -2.78 -34.89
CA ILE A 574 1.62 -4.20 -34.55
C ILE A 574 0.56 -4.79 -33.60
N VAL A 575 -0.59 -4.14 -33.42
CA VAL A 575 -1.65 -4.63 -32.51
C VAL A 575 -2.01 -6.07 -32.88
N PRO A 576 -2.07 -7.01 -31.92
CA PRO A 576 -2.43 -8.39 -32.20
C PRO A 576 -3.83 -8.43 -32.83
N PRO A 577 -4.02 -8.99 -34.04
CA PRO A 577 -5.29 -8.92 -34.78
C PRO A 577 -6.44 -9.69 -34.12
N ARG A 578 -6.17 -10.38 -33.00
CA ARG A 578 -7.13 -11.10 -32.16
C ARG A 578 -7.21 -10.54 -30.74
N LEU A 579 -6.68 -9.34 -30.47
CA LEU A 579 -6.73 -8.72 -29.15
C LEU A 579 -8.18 -8.37 -28.77
N GLU A 580 -8.74 -9.14 -27.84
CA GLU A 580 -10.08 -8.98 -27.27
C GLU A 580 -10.05 -8.07 -26.04
N ASP A 581 -8.99 -8.17 -25.22
CA ASP A 581 -8.84 -7.46 -23.95
C ASP A 581 -7.52 -6.69 -23.90
N LEU A 582 -7.59 -5.36 -23.71
CA LEU A 582 -6.41 -4.52 -23.50
C LEU A 582 -6.50 -3.84 -22.12
N ALA A 583 -5.50 -4.07 -21.28
CA ALA A 583 -5.30 -3.37 -20.03
C ALA A 583 -3.99 -2.58 -20.04
N MET A 584 -4.07 -1.29 -19.72
CA MET A 584 -2.93 -0.40 -19.55
C MET A 584 -3.13 0.38 -18.24
N ARG A 585 -2.21 0.23 -17.28
CA ARG A 585 -2.26 0.94 -15.99
C ARG A 585 -1.06 1.85 -15.79
N GLY A 586 -1.32 3.14 -15.63
CA GLY A 586 -0.29 4.15 -15.37
C GLY A 586 0.72 4.39 -16.50
N VAL A 587 0.63 3.67 -17.62
CA VAL A 587 1.67 3.64 -18.67
C VAL A 587 1.58 4.75 -19.71
N ILE A 588 0.43 5.39 -19.92
CA ILE A 588 0.30 6.40 -20.98
C ILE A 588 0.96 7.72 -20.54
N ALA A 589 1.72 8.35 -21.45
CA ALA A 589 2.30 9.67 -21.25
C ALA A 589 1.27 10.78 -21.51
N PRO A 590 1.21 11.85 -20.69
CA PRO A 590 0.25 12.93 -20.87
C PRO A 590 0.23 13.52 -22.29
N GLY A 591 -0.97 13.80 -22.80
CA GLY A 591 -1.17 14.29 -24.17
C GLY A 591 -0.94 13.26 -25.28
N THR A 592 -0.87 11.97 -24.97
CA THR A 592 -0.75 10.90 -25.98
C THR A 592 -2.12 10.46 -26.50
N ASP A 593 -2.31 10.57 -27.80
CA ASP A 593 -3.45 10.07 -28.58
C ASP A 593 -3.46 8.54 -28.64
N LEU A 594 -4.61 7.94 -28.29
CA LEU A 594 -4.86 6.48 -28.33
C LEU A 594 -5.74 6.04 -29.51
N ARG A 595 -6.34 6.97 -30.27
CA ARG A 595 -7.29 6.64 -31.35
C ARG A 595 -6.63 5.77 -32.42
N ALA A 596 -5.41 6.11 -32.83
CA ALA A 596 -4.67 5.35 -33.84
C ALA A 596 -4.46 3.88 -33.45
N LEU A 597 -4.36 3.57 -32.15
CA LEU A 597 -4.26 2.22 -31.61
C LEU A 597 -5.64 1.52 -31.63
N LEU A 598 -6.70 2.22 -31.23
CA LEU A 598 -8.07 1.67 -31.27
C LEU A 598 -8.54 1.37 -32.71
N ASP A 599 -8.16 2.20 -33.68
CA ASP A 599 -8.49 2.03 -35.10
C ASP A 599 -7.86 0.74 -35.70
N GLN A 600 -6.76 0.24 -35.11
CA GLN A 600 -6.13 -1.04 -35.49
C GLN A 600 -6.62 -2.22 -34.63
N ALA A 601 -7.04 -1.98 -33.39
CA ALA A 601 -7.54 -2.98 -32.43
C ALA A 601 -8.95 -3.51 -32.75
N THR A 602 -9.22 -3.88 -34.02
CA THR A 602 -10.57 -4.20 -34.53
C THR A 602 -11.28 -5.39 -33.83
N ALA A 603 -10.52 -6.27 -33.17
CA ALA A 603 -11.05 -7.39 -32.38
C ALA A 603 -11.57 -6.99 -30.98
N LEU A 604 -11.21 -5.81 -30.46
CA LEU A 604 -11.33 -5.46 -29.04
C LEU A 604 -12.77 -5.45 -28.51
N ARG A 605 -12.92 -5.87 -27.24
CA ARG A 605 -14.17 -5.95 -26.46
C ARG A 605 -14.03 -5.37 -25.06
N SER A 606 -12.88 -5.53 -24.41
CA SER A 606 -12.57 -4.90 -23.12
C SER A 606 -11.40 -3.93 -23.25
N LEU A 607 -11.57 -2.72 -22.71
CA LEU A 607 -10.55 -1.67 -22.68
C LEU A 607 -10.42 -1.11 -21.26
N ARG A 608 -9.25 -1.28 -20.65
CA ARG A 608 -8.93 -0.84 -19.29
C ARG A 608 -7.74 0.11 -19.33
N LEU A 609 -7.93 1.36 -18.91
CA LEU A 609 -6.96 2.47 -19.05
C LEU A 609 -6.73 3.18 -17.71
N SER A 610 -6.64 2.44 -16.62
CA SER A 610 -6.54 3.00 -15.27
C SER A 610 -5.30 3.91 -15.12
N GLU A 611 -5.44 5.08 -14.48
CA GLU A 611 -4.35 6.05 -14.24
C GLU A 611 -3.58 6.52 -15.51
N CYS A 612 -4.21 6.47 -16.68
CA CYS A 612 -3.58 6.76 -17.99
C CYS A 612 -3.76 8.20 -18.49
N ASP A 613 -4.05 9.16 -17.60
CA ASP A 613 -4.27 10.58 -17.95
C ASP A 613 -5.43 10.80 -18.94
N ILE A 614 -6.44 9.92 -18.97
CA ILE A 614 -7.60 10.08 -19.88
C ILE A 614 -8.49 11.23 -19.39
N ASP A 615 -8.68 12.25 -20.23
CA ASP A 615 -9.58 13.38 -19.98
C ASP A 615 -10.77 13.33 -20.93
N ASP A 616 -11.71 14.27 -20.76
CA ASP A 616 -12.95 14.33 -21.53
C ASP A 616 -12.68 14.43 -23.04
N VAL A 617 -11.62 15.16 -23.43
CA VAL A 617 -11.22 15.34 -24.83
C VAL A 617 -10.72 14.02 -25.41
N LYS A 618 -9.79 13.35 -24.73
CA LYS A 618 -9.24 12.04 -25.17
C LYS A 618 -10.32 10.98 -25.24
N LEU A 619 -11.28 10.95 -24.30
CA LEU A 619 -12.41 10.03 -24.34
C LEU A 619 -13.31 10.28 -25.56
N GLY A 620 -13.52 11.56 -25.93
CA GLY A 620 -14.19 11.95 -27.18
C GLY A 620 -13.41 11.54 -28.43
N GLU A 621 -12.10 11.76 -28.48
CA GLU A 621 -11.23 11.36 -29.59
C GLU A 621 -11.19 9.83 -29.78
N MET A 622 -11.18 9.07 -28.68
CA MET A 622 -11.29 7.60 -28.70
C MET A 622 -12.66 7.14 -29.22
N ALA A 623 -13.75 7.86 -28.89
CA ALA A 623 -15.10 7.57 -29.35
C ALA A 623 -15.31 7.77 -30.87
N GLU A 624 -14.39 8.48 -31.55
CA GLU A 624 -14.35 8.57 -33.01
C GLU A 624 -13.86 7.26 -33.69
N SER A 625 -13.29 6.32 -32.94
CA SER A 625 -12.82 5.04 -33.49
C SER A 625 -13.98 4.10 -33.85
N PRO A 626 -13.93 3.38 -35.00
CA PRO A 626 -14.90 2.33 -35.32
C PRO A 626 -14.97 1.22 -34.25
N THR A 627 -13.86 0.98 -33.55
CA THR A 627 -13.73 -0.04 -32.50
C THR A 627 -14.53 0.32 -31.24
N ALA A 628 -14.70 1.61 -30.91
CA ALA A 628 -15.48 2.06 -29.75
C ALA A 628 -16.93 1.52 -29.76
N ARG A 629 -17.52 1.37 -30.95
CA ARG A 629 -18.86 0.80 -31.17
C ARG A 629 -18.99 -0.69 -30.81
N ARG A 630 -17.88 -1.37 -30.51
CA ARG A 630 -17.81 -2.82 -30.25
C ARG A 630 -17.29 -3.16 -28.85
N ILE A 631 -16.88 -2.17 -28.07
CA ILE A 631 -16.37 -2.37 -26.71
C ILE A 631 -17.56 -2.55 -25.76
N HIS A 632 -17.51 -3.63 -24.97
CA HIS A 632 -18.53 -4.02 -23.99
C HIS A 632 -18.15 -3.60 -22.56
N GLY A 633 -16.85 -3.58 -22.23
CA GLY A 633 -16.33 -3.13 -20.95
C GLY A 633 -15.31 -2.01 -21.12
N LEU A 634 -15.56 -0.86 -20.49
CA LEU A 634 -14.67 0.31 -20.50
C LEU A 634 -14.33 0.71 -19.07
N HIS A 635 -13.06 0.64 -18.70
CA HIS A 635 -12.59 0.88 -17.35
C HIS A 635 -11.56 2.02 -17.36
N LEU A 636 -11.84 3.08 -16.63
CA LEU A 636 -11.13 4.36 -16.69
C LEU A 636 -10.72 4.82 -15.27
N GLU A 637 -10.42 3.90 -14.36
CA GLU A 637 -10.21 4.20 -12.95
C GLU A 637 -9.06 5.20 -12.71
N GLY A 638 -9.25 6.15 -11.80
CA GLY A 638 -8.21 7.13 -11.42
C GLY A 638 -7.82 8.13 -12.53
N ASN A 639 -8.64 8.30 -13.56
CA ASN A 639 -8.40 9.26 -14.64
C ASN A 639 -9.04 10.64 -14.39
N PRO A 640 -8.46 11.74 -14.93
CA PRO A 640 -8.94 13.12 -14.74
C PRO A 640 -10.24 13.49 -15.49
N LEU A 641 -11.11 12.52 -15.75
CA LEU A 641 -12.45 12.72 -16.34
C LEU A 641 -13.36 13.55 -15.44
N ARG A 642 -14.16 14.41 -16.06
CA ARG A 642 -15.24 15.20 -15.45
C ARG A 642 -16.59 14.94 -16.09
N ALA A 643 -16.61 14.56 -17.38
CA ALA A 643 -17.81 14.30 -18.16
C ALA A 643 -17.67 12.98 -18.97
N LEU A 644 -18.76 12.58 -19.64
CA LEU A 644 -18.82 11.40 -20.51
C LEU A 644 -19.20 11.79 -21.95
N PRO A 645 -18.36 12.55 -22.67
CA PRO A 645 -18.65 13.01 -24.02
C PRO A 645 -18.72 11.86 -25.03
N ALA A 646 -19.48 12.07 -26.11
CA ALA A 646 -19.65 11.13 -27.22
C ALA A 646 -20.11 9.71 -26.82
N LEU A 647 -20.69 9.53 -25.63
CA LEU A 647 -21.08 8.22 -25.08
C LEU A 647 -21.97 7.39 -26.03
N HIS A 648 -22.86 8.03 -26.80
CA HIS A 648 -23.70 7.41 -27.83
C HIS A 648 -22.94 6.61 -28.90
N ARG A 649 -21.61 6.78 -29.01
CA ARG A 649 -20.75 6.03 -29.95
C ARG A 649 -20.23 4.73 -29.36
N TRP A 650 -20.24 4.57 -28.04
CA TRP A 650 -19.88 3.34 -27.33
C TRP A 650 -21.06 2.37 -27.30
N ALA A 651 -21.81 2.25 -28.40
CA ALA A 651 -23.17 1.71 -28.43
C ALA A 651 -23.33 0.23 -28.02
N ALA A 652 -22.23 -0.52 -27.88
CA ALA A 652 -22.21 -1.89 -27.37
C ALA A 652 -21.84 -2.01 -25.88
N LEU A 653 -21.55 -0.89 -25.21
CA LEU A 653 -21.03 -0.84 -23.84
C LEU A 653 -22.07 -1.34 -22.83
N GLN A 654 -21.66 -2.31 -22.02
CA GLN A 654 -22.46 -2.95 -20.97
C GLN A 654 -21.92 -2.65 -19.57
N GLU A 655 -20.60 -2.51 -19.43
CA GLU A 655 -19.91 -2.19 -18.17
C GLU A 655 -19.04 -0.94 -18.32
N LEU A 656 -19.20 0.00 -17.38
CA LEU A 656 -18.43 1.24 -17.31
C LEU A 656 -17.89 1.45 -15.89
N ASN A 657 -16.57 1.36 -15.72
CA ASN A 657 -15.91 1.64 -14.45
C ASN A 657 -15.24 3.01 -14.45
N LEU A 658 -15.64 3.87 -13.52
CA LEU A 658 -15.20 5.27 -13.35
C LEU A 658 -14.64 5.51 -11.93
N VAL A 659 -14.21 4.45 -11.24
CA VAL A 659 -13.72 4.54 -9.86
C VAL A 659 -12.60 5.58 -9.72
N GLY A 660 -12.79 6.55 -8.84
CA GLY A 660 -11.82 7.62 -8.58
C GLY A 660 -11.73 8.72 -9.65
N CYS A 661 -12.59 8.71 -10.68
CA CYS A 661 -12.70 9.84 -11.60
C CYS A 661 -13.30 11.08 -10.93
N SER A 662 -12.92 12.27 -11.40
CA SER A 662 -13.33 13.56 -10.82
C SER A 662 -14.62 14.11 -11.45
N ILE A 663 -15.62 13.24 -11.63
CA ILE A 663 -16.92 13.60 -12.23
C ILE A 663 -17.66 14.52 -11.26
N ASP A 664 -18.12 15.66 -11.74
CA ASP A 664 -18.84 16.67 -10.97
C ASP A 664 -20.22 16.99 -11.58
N ASP A 665 -21.01 17.82 -10.91
CA ASP A 665 -22.38 18.17 -11.35
C ASP A 665 -22.44 19.08 -12.60
N ARG A 666 -21.34 19.26 -13.34
CA ARG A 666 -21.27 20.09 -14.56
C ARG A 666 -21.44 19.29 -15.86
N VAL A 667 -22.02 18.10 -15.80
CA VAL A 667 -22.31 17.33 -17.01
C VAL A 667 -23.31 18.12 -17.87
N GLU A 668 -22.91 18.47 -19.10
CA GLU A 668 -23.61 19.45 -19.93
C GLU A 668 -25.01 18.99 -20.41
N ASP A 669 -25.80 19.96 -20.88
CA ASP A 669 -27.26 19.90 -21.01
C ASP A 669 -27.83 18.63 -21.67
N SER A 670 -28.63 17.91 -20.88
CA SER A 670 -29.51 16.78 -21.25
C SER A 670 -28.81 15.49 -21.72
N PRO A 671 -29.38 14.31 -21.38
CA PRO A 671 -28.94 13.05 -21.97
C PRO A 671 -29.29 13.02 -23.47
N ALA A 672 -28.28 13.10 -24.34
CA ALA A 672 -28.51 13.14 -25.79
C ALA A 672 -29.23 11.88 -26.34
N THR A 673 -29.06 10.73 -25.68
CA THR A 673 -29.71 9.44 -25.98
C THR A 673 -29.73 8.56 -24.73
N GLU A 674 -30.79 7.76 -24.51
CA GLU A 674 -30.71 6.61 -23.59
C GLU A 674 -29.56 5.67 -24.01
N HIS A 675 -28.76 5.20 -23.05
CA HIS A 675 -27.71 4.21 -23.29
C HIS A 675 -28.07 2.86 -22.68
N GLY A 676 -27.83 1.77 -23.42
CA GLY A 676 -28.06 0.39 -22.99
C GLY A 676 -27.02 -0.16 -22.00
N LEU A 677 -26.49 0.68 -21.10
CA LEU A 677 -25.51 0.24 -20.08
C LEU A 677 -26.21 -0.57 -18.98
N SER A 678 -25.57 -1.64 -18.52
CA SER A 678 -26.11 -2.56 -17.50
C SER A 678 -25.38 -2.47 -16.15
N VAL A 679 -24.08 -2.17 -16.17
CA VAL A 679 -23.20 -2.08 -15.00
C VAL A 679 -22.48 -0.73 -14.99
N LEU A 680 -22.60 0.03 -13.90
CA LEU A 680 -21.92 1.31 -13.70
C LEU A 680 -21.25 1.35 -12.32
N ASN A 681 -19.95 1.69 -12.27
CA ASN A 681 -19.21 1.84 -11.01
C ASN A 681 -18.64 3.26 -10.87
N LEU A 682 -19.05 3.96 -9.80
CA LEU A 682 -18.70 5.34 -9.49
C LEU A 682 -17.90 5.48 -8.18
N GLY A 683 -17.38 4.38 -7.61
CA GLY A 683 -16.75 4.39 -6.29
C GLY A 683 -15.56 5.37 -6.17
N GLY A 684 -15.26 5.82 -4.95
CA GLY A 684 -14.10 6.70 -4.70
C GLY A 684 -14.45 8.19 -4.54
N HIS A 685 -13.60 9.08 -5.06
CA HIS A 685 -13.56 10.51 -4.71
C HIS A 685 -14.78 11.30 -5.25
N GLY A 686 -15.80 11.48 -4.42
CA GLY A 686 -17.02 12.18 -4.82
C GLY A 686 -16.88 13.71 -4.94
N THR A 687 -17.01 14.19 -6.18
CA THR A 687 -17.47 15.53 -6.57
C THR A 687 -18.87 15.54 -7.20
N LEU A 688 -19.44 14.34 -7.41
CA LEU A 688 -20.76 14.09 -7.96
C LEU A 688 -21.86 14.29 -6.90
N GLY A 689 -22.89 15.05 -7.24
CA GLY A 689 -24.03 15.37 -6.40
C GLY A 689 -25.37 15.05 -7.08
N ALA A 690 -26.41 15.80 -6.71
CA ALA A 690 -27.78 15.53 -7.16
C ALA A 690 -27.99 15.78 -8.66
N GLY A 691 -27.31 16.77 -9.25
CA GLY A 691 -27.43 17.12 -10.67
C GLY A 691 -26.84 16.04 -11.58
N GLY A 692 -25.60 15.63 -11.30
CA GLY A 692 -24.92 14.58 -12.05
C GLY A 692 -25.58 13.21 -11.87
N MET A 693 -26.09 12.88 -10.66
CA MET A 693 -26.88 11.66 -10.49
C MET A 693 -28.20 11.68 -11.27
N ALA A 694 -28.89 12.83 -11.37
CA ALA A 694 -30.10 12.94 -12.17
C ALA A 694 -29.80 12.80 -13.67
N TRP A 695 -28.68 13.37 -14.15
CA TRP A 695 -28.18 13.14 -15.51
C TRP A 695 -27.88 11.66 -15.76
N LEU A 696 -27.16 11.00 -14.85
CA LEU A 696 -26.84 9.56 -14.96
C LEU A 696 -28.08 8.68 -14.99
N ALA A 697 -29.10 8.99 -14.17
CA ALA A 697 -30.35 8.24 -14.15
C ALA A 697 -31.18 8.39 -15.43
N ALA A 698 -31.05 9.52 -16.13
CA ALA A 698 -31.69 9.77 -17.42
C ALA A 698 -30.87 9.23 -18.61
N THR A 699 -29.53 9.20 -18.52
CA THR A 699 -28.63 8.56 -19.51
C THR A 699 -28.69 7.03 -19.44
N PHE A 700 -28.79 6.46 -18.23
CA PHE A 700 -28.68 5.00 -17.98
C PHE A 700 -29.93 4.39 -17.33
N PRO A 701 -31.15 4.53 -17.88
CA PRO A 701 -32.40 4.15 -17.20
C PRO A 701 -32.62 2.63 -17.02
N ARG A 702 -31.62 1.78 -17.33
CA ARG A 702 -31.72 0.31 -17.33
C ARG A 702 -30.61 -0.39 -16.54
N LEU A 703 -29.88 0.33 -15.68
CA LEU A 703 -28.85 -0.27 -14.84
C LEU A 703 -29.39 -1.44 -14.00
N VAL A 704 -28.64 -2.54 -14.01
CA VAL A 704 -28.84 -3.75 -13.22
C VAL A 704 -27.88 -3.79 -12.02
N SER A 705 -26.67 -3.22 -12.18
CA SER A 705 -25.69 -3.02 -11.12
C SER A 705 -25.20 -1.57 -11.07
N LEU A 706 -25.19 -0.97 -9.87
CA LEU A 706 -24.68 0.37 -9.61
C LEU A 706 -23.82 0.38 -8.34
N ALA A 707 -22.64 0.99 -8.41
CA ALA A 707 -21.82 1.32 -7.23
C ALA A 707 -21.69 2.85 -7.07
N LEU A 708 -21.91 3.37 -5.86
CA LEU A 708 -22.06 4.80 -5.56
C LEU A 708 -20.74 5.48 -5.10
N PRO A 709 -20.55 6.79 -5.33
CA PRO A 709 -19.36 7.52 -4.90
C PRO A 709 -19.37 7.82 -3.39
N ARG A 710 -18.18 7.91 -2.77
CA ARG A 710 -17.99 8.04 -1.30
C ARG A 710 -18.62 9.28 -0.68
N ARG A 711 -18.92 10.32 -1.47
CA ARG A 711 -19.47 11.60 -0.98
C ARG A 711 -20.82 11.95 -1.59
N LEU A 712 -21.58 10.96 -2.05
CA LEU A 712 -22.95 11.20 -2.47
C LEU A 712 -23.77 11.66 -1.26
N GLY A 713 -24.33 12.88 -1.31
CA GLY A 713 -25.15 13.44 -0.24
C GLY A 713 -26.58 12.89 -0.22
N ALA A 714 -27.24 13.02 0.94
CA ALA A 714 -28.62 12.58 1.13
C ALA A 714 -29.61 13.31 0.18
N ASP A 715 -29.28 14.51 -0.27
CA ASP A 715 -30.00 15.32 -1.26
C ASP A 715 -29.98 14.71 -2.68
N ALA A 716 -28.99 13.88 -2.99
CA ALA A 716 -28.86 13.19 -4.27
C ALA A 716 -29.55 11.81 -4.30
N ILE A 717 -29.90 11.23 -3.15
CA ILE A 717 -30.61 9.94 -3.08
C ILE A 717 -31.96 9.94 -3.85
N PRO A 718 -32.78 11.01 -3.85
CA PRO A 718 -33.97 11.10 -4.71
C PRO A 718 -33.71 10.93 -6.21
N ALA A 719 -32.49 11.22 -6.70
CA ALA A 719 -32.12 11.00 -8.11
C ALA A 719 -31.94 9.51 -8.46
N LEU A 720 -31.77 8.62 -7.46
CA LEU A 720 -31.72 7.17 -7.66
C LEU A 720 -33.09 6.55 -7.97
N ARG A 721 -34.20 7.27 -7.73
CA ARG A 721 -35.57 6.74 -7.84
C ARG A 721 -35.91 6.03 -9.18
N PRO A 722 -35.44 6.46 -10.37
CA PRO A 722 -35.67 5.73 -11.62
C PRO A 722 -35.16 4.28 -11.60
N PHE A 723 -34.08 4.01 -10.86
CA PHE A 723 -33.45 2.69 -10.77
C PHE A 723 -34.21 1.68 -9.89
N GLN A 724 -35.23 2.10 -9.14
CA GLN A 724 -35.99 1.24 -8.20
C GLN A 724 -36.64 0.02 -8.88
N GLY A 725 -36.96 0.14 -10.18
CA GLY A 725 -37.54 -0.94 -10.98
C GLY A 725 -36.53 -1.85 -11.69
N THR A 726 -35.23 -1.53 -11.67
CA THR A 726 -34.21 -2.17 -12.54
C THR A 726 -33.04 -2.79 -11.79
N LEU A 727 -32.55 -2.16 -10.71
CA LEU A 727 -31.35 -2.64 -10.02
C LEU A 727 -31.58 -3.97 -9.30
N GLU A 728 -30.69 -4.92 -9.60
CA GLU A 728 -30.56 -6.20 -8.90
C GLU A 728 -29.36 -6.17 -7.94
N LYS A 729 -28.38 -5.29 -8.18
CA LYS A 729 -27.20 -5.06 -7.34
C LYS A 729 -26.97 -3.57 -7.04
N LEU A 730 -26.70 -3.26 -5.78
CA LEU A 730 -26.33 -1.91 -5.33
C LEU A 730 -25.14 -1.96 -4.36
N GLU A 731 -24.07 -1.24 -4.67
CA GLU A 731 -22.94 -1.03 -3.77
C GLU A 731 -22.95 0.39 -3.21
N ALA A 732 -23.11 0.50 -1.90
CA ALA A 732 -23.23 1.75 -1.15
C ALA A 732 -22.36 1.75 0.12
N ASP A 733 -21.31 0.92 0.14
CA ASP A 733 -20.38 0.74 1.26
C ASP A 733 -19.54 1.98 1.58
N LEU A 734 -19.35 2.86 0.59
CA LEU A 734 -18.60 4.09 0.73
C LEU A 734 -19.44 5.29 1.21
N LEU A 735 -20.76 5.18 1.36
CA LEU A 735 -21.63 6.30 1.74
C LEU A 735 -21.46 6.74 3.20
N PHE A 736 -21.79 8.01 3.48
CA PHE A 736 -21.97 8.52 4.83
C PHE A 736 -23.33 8.07 5.42
N ALA A 737 -23.41 7.99 6.76
CA ALA A 737 -24.55 7.40 7.46
C ALA A 737 -25.90 8.12 7.23
N ASP A 738 -25.88 9.44 7.02
CA ASP A 738 -27.06 10.24 6.65
C ASP A 738 -27.61 9.86 5.26
N SER A 739 -26.70 9.58 4.34
CA SER A 739 -26.98 9.22 2.95
C SER A 739 -27.39 7.75 2.84
N VAL A 740 -26.86 6.87 3.71
CA VAL A 740 -27.40 5.51 3.92
C VAL A 740 -28.80 5.57 4.53
N GLN A 741 -29.05 6.43 5.53
CA GLN A 741 -30.40 6.58 6.10
C GLN A 741 -31.42 7.02 5.03
N GLY A 742 -31.05 7.98 4.18
CA GLY A 742 -31.85 8.37 3.01
C GLY A 742 -32.06 7.21 2.02
N LEU A 743 -31.01 6.43 1.72
CA LEU A 743 -31.11 5.26 0.85
C LEU A 743 -32.12 4.24 1.39
N VAL A 744 -32.11 3.99 2.70
CA VAL A 744 -32.98 3.04 3.38
C VAL A 744 -34.43 3.54 3.52
N SER A 745 -34.65 4.85 3.70
CA SER A 745 -36.01 5.41 3.80
C SER A 745 -36.68 5.66 2.43
N ASP A 746 -35.93 6.13 1.45
CA ASP A 746 -36.46 6.66 0.19
C ASP A 746 -36.27 5.71 -1.01
N PHE A 747 -35.13 5.02 -1.08
CA PHE A 747 -34.78 4.18 -2.23
C PHE A 747 -35.19 2.71 -2.03
N LEU A 748 -34.69 2.04 -0.99
CA LEU A 748 -34.88 0.60 -0.80
C LEU A 748 -36.34 0.13 -0.74
N PRO A 749 -37.32 0.84 -0.11
CA PRO A 749 -38.69 0.33 0.04
C PRO A 749 -39.49 0.14 -1.26
N ARG A 750 -38.90 0.51 -2.41
CA ARG A 750 -39.46 0.27 -3.75
C ARG A 750 -38.49 -0.49 -4.67
N ALA A 751 -37.30 -0.85 -4.18
CA ALA A 751 -36.25 -1.54 -4.92
C ALA A 751 -36.57 -3.05 -5.10
N THR A 752 -37.73 -3.34 -5.70
CA THR A 752 -38.37 -4.67 -5.72
C THR A 752 -37.55 -5.78 -6.39
N ARG A 753 -36.57 -5.42 -7.23
CA ARG A 753 -35.63 -6.36 -7.86
C ARG A 753 -34.34 -6.61 -7.08
N LEU A 754 -34.02 -5.78 -6.07
CA LEU A 754 -32.72 -5.80 -5.43
C LEU A 754 -32.44 -7.15 -4.73
N ARG A 755 -31.34 -7.80 -5.13
CA ARG A 755 -30.87 -9.10 -4.62
C ARG A 755 -29.54 -8.99 -3.90
N GLU A 756 -28.68 -8.09 -4.36
CA GLU A 756 -27.35 -7.85 -3.82
C GLU A 756 -27.25 -6.44 -3.27
N LEU A 757 -26.89 -6.30 -2.00
CA LEU A 757 -26.69 -5.01 -1.34
C LEU A 757 -25.39 -5.01 -0.54
N CYS A 758 -24.48 -4.10 -0.89
CA CYS A 758 -23.28 -3.82 -0.10
C CYS A 758 -23.48 -2.51 0.67
N LEU A 759 -23.29 -2.55 1.99
CA LEU A 759 -23.37 -1.40 2.90
C LEU A 759 -22.09 -1.27 3.73
N GLY A 760 -21.86 -0.07 4.26
CA GLY A 760 -20.67 0.26 5.03
C GLY A 760 -20.89 0.04 6.52
N THR A 761 -20.42 0.99 7.33
CA THR A 761 -20.79 1.09 8.75
C THR A 761 -22.28 1.41 8.88
N VAL A 762 -23.05 0.53 9.53
CA VAL A 762 -24.50 0.68 9.74
C VAL A 762 -24.90 0.28 11.16
N THR A 763 -25.96 0.90 11.69
CA THR A 763 -26.58 0.47 12.96
C THR A 763 -27.53 -0.71 12.74
N GLY A 764 -27.92 -1.39 13.82
CA GLY A 764 -28.93 -2.45 13.77
C GLY A 764 -30.29 -1.96 13.27
N GLU A 765 -30.67 -0.72 13.59
CA GLU A 765 -31.90 -0.09 13.06
C GLU A 765 -31.86 0.05 11.53
N VAL A 766 -30.76 0.60 11.00
CA VAL A 766 -30.53 0.79 9.56
C VAL A 766 -30.55 -0.57 8.83
N LEU A 767 -29.88 -1.58 9.39
CA LEU A 767 -29.88 -2.94 8.85
C LEU A 767 -31.26 -3.60 8.91
N SER A 768 -32.00 -3.44 10.01
CA SER A 768 -33.36 -3.99 10.16
C SER A 768 -34.33 -3.37 9.15
N ALA A 769 -34.22 -2.07 8.89
CA ALA A 769 -35.01 -1.38 7.88
C ALA A 769 -34.62 -1.81 6.45
N ALA A 770 -33.33 -1.95 6.14
CA ALA A 770 -32.86 -2.46 4.85
C ALA A 770 -33.36 -3.91 4.57
N LEU A 771 -33.25 -4.79 5.57
CA LEU A 771 -33.78 -6.17 5.50
C LEU A 771 -35.31 -6.24 5.50
N SER A 772 -36.01 -5.17 5.86
CA SER A 772 -37.48 -5.07 5.72
C SER A 772 -37.90 -4.57 4.34
N ALA A 773 -37.04 -3.77 3.69
CA ALA A 773 -37.32 -3.09 2.44
C ALA A 773 -37.05 -3.95 1.19
N ALA A 774 -36.03 -4.82 1.21
CA ALA A 774 -35.60 -5.62 0.06
C ALA A 774 -35.51 -7.13 0.35
N SER A 775 -35.89 -7.95 -0.63
CA SER A 775 -35.78 -9.42 -0.58
C SER A 775 -34.39 -9.89 -1.08
N LEU A 776 -33.38 -9.57 -0.28
CA LEU A 776 -31.97 -9.82 -0.59
C LEU A 776 -31.60 -11.31 -0.58
N THR A 777 -30.71 -11.71 -1.47
CA THR A 777 -30.02 -13.01 -1.46
C THR A 777 -28.54 -12.88 -1.10
N PHE A 778 -27.95 -11.71 -1.29
CA PHE A 778 -26.58 -11.39 -0.89
C PHE A 778 -26.55 -10.07 -0.11
N LEU A 779 -25.86 -10.10 1.03
CA LEU A 779 -25.57 -8.94 1.87
C LEU A 779 -24.07 -8.88 2.15
N ASP A 780 -23.45 -7.73 1.93
CA ASP A 780 -22.04 -7.47 2.22
C ASP A 780 -21.95 -6.25 3.15
N LEU A 781 -21.47 -6.43 4.39
CA LEU A 781 -21.31 -5.35 5.37
C LEU A 781 -19.82 -5.05 5.54
N ARG A 782 -19.30 -4.09 4.76
CA ARG A 782 -17.86 -3.78 4.68
C ARG A 782 -17.48 -2.63 5.60
N GLY A 783 -16.70 -2.94 6.63
CA GLY A 783 -16.09 -1.92 7.49
C GLY A 783 -17.05 -1.37 8.55
N GLY A 784 -17.76 -2.25 9.26
CA GLY A 784 -18.57 -1.83 10.39
C GLY A 784 -19.57 -2.83 10.96
N ALA A 785 -19.45 -4.13 10.65
CA ALA A 785 -20.27 -5.13 11.33
C ALA A 785 -19.91 -5.23 12.83
N THR A 786 -20.93 -5.23 13.69
CA THR A 786 -20.84 -5.35 15.16
C THR A 786 -21.78 -6.44 15.68
N ASP A 787 -21.63 -6.85 16.94
CA ASP A 787 -22.49 -7.84 17.57
C ASP A 787 -23.99 -7.47 17.50
N GLU A 788 -24.33 -6.18 17.56
CA GLU A 788 -25.68 -5.66 17.33
C GLU A 788 -26.19 -6.01 15.93
N THR A 789 -25.38 -5.75 14.89
CA THR A 789 -25.76 -6.07 13.50
C THR A 789 -25.88 -7.57 13.26
N LEU A 790 -25.06 -8.40 13.94
CA LEU A 790 -25.15 -9.86 13.87
C LEU A 790 -26.41 -10.37 14.60
N GLN A 791 -26.80 -9.77 15.73
CA GLN A 791 -28.06 -10.08 16.43
C GLN A 791 -29.31 -9.72 15.59
N VAL A 792 -29.28 -8.57 14.90
CA VAL A 792 -30.33 -8.20 13.93
C VAL A 792 -30.37 -9.21 12.78
N LEU A 793 -29.23 -9.53 12.17
CA LEU A 793 -29.14 -10.50 11.08
C LEU A 793 -29.64 -11.90 11.49
N ALA A 794 -29.33 -12.36 12.70
CA ALA A 794 -29.75 -13.65 13.22
C ALA A 794 -31.26 -13.76 13.46
N SER A 795 -31.91 -12.67 13.87
CA SER A 795 -33.31 -12.66 14.32
C SER A 795 -34.31 -12.19 13.25
N HIS A 796 -33.89 -11.26 12.39
CA HIS A 796 -34.77 -10.52 11.50
C HIS A 796 -35.35 -11.40 10.37
N LYS A 797 -36.66 -11.27 10.12
CA LYS A 797 -37.38 -12.13 9.16
C LYS A 797 -36.85 -12.03 7.73
N GLY A 798 -36.40 -10.83 7.32
CA GLY A 798 -35.84 -10.59 5.99
C GLY A 798 -34.52 -11.33 5.70
N ALA A 799 -33.78 -11.76 6.73
CA ALA A 799 -32.55 -12.54 6.54
C ALA A 799 -32.81 -13.95 5.96
N ALA A 800 -34.06 -14.44 5.98
CA ALA A 800 -34.43 -15.79 5.56
C ALA A 800 -34.35 -16.05 4.03
N SER A 801 -34.09 -15.03 3.21
CA SER A 801 -33.78 -15.19 1.78
C SER A 801 -32.29 -15.20 1.44
N LEU A 802 -31.41 -14.89 2.40
CA LEU A 802 -29.97 -14.80 2.17
C LEU A 802 -29.36 -16.17 1.87
N THR A 803 -28.56 -16.23 0.81
CA THR A 803 -27.76 -17.39 0.39
C THR A 803 -26.26 -17.11 0.49
N ARG A 804 -25.85 -15.84 0.46
CA ARG A 804 -24.47 -15.37 0.66
C ARG A 804 -24.44 -14.23 1.68
N VAL A 805 -23.48 -14.24 2.59
CA VAL A 805 -23.27 -13.15 3.57
C VAL A 805 -21.78 -12.88 3.76
N HIS A 806 -21.35 -11.64 3.60
CA HIS A 806 -20.01 -11.18 4.00
C HIS A 806 -20.13 -10.16 5.14
N LEU A 807 -19.32 -10.34 6.19
CA LEU A 807 -19.31 -9.49 7.38
C LEU A 807 -17.87 -9.06 7.70
N THR A 808 -17.61 -7.75 7.67
CA THR A 808 -16.30 -7.16 7.97
C THR A 808 -16.44 -6.09 9.05
N GLY A 809 -15.83 -6.29 10.21
CA GLY A 809 -15.93 -5.35 11.32
C GLY A 809 -15.26 -5.81 12.61
N SER A 810 -15.91 -5.53 13.75
CA SER A 810 -15.40 -5.73 15.11
C SER A 810 -16.39 -6.52 15.97
N PHE A 811 -16.92 -7.61 15.42
CA PHE A 811 -17.82 -8.54 16.10
C PHE A 811 -17.03 -9.63 16.85
N THR A 812 -17.59 -10.09 17.96
CA THR A 812 -16.98 -11.04 18.88
C THR A 812 -17.64 -12.42 18.78
N ASP A 813 -17.17 -13.35 19.62
CA ASP A 813 -17.85 -14.63 19.83
C ASP A 813 -19.34 -14.47 20.23
N ALA A 814 -19.74 -13.37 20.88
CA ALA A 814 -21.15 -13.11 21.20
C ALA A 814 -21.99 -12.81 19.95
N GLY A 815 -21.41 -12.16 18.93
CA GLY A 815 -22.02 -12.00 17.62
C GLY A 815 -22.10 -13.32 16.86
N LEU A 816 -21.05 -14.15 16.90
CA LEU A 816 -21.06 -15.49 16.30
C LEU A 816 -22.08 -16.42 16.97
N ASP A 817 -22.19 -16.38 18.29
CA ASP A 817 -23.20 -17.10 19.05
C ASP A 817 -24.62 -16.67 18.67
N ALA A 818 -24.86 -15.38 18.40
CA ALA A 818 -26.14 -14.92 17.88
C ALA A 818 -26.47 -15.54 16.52
N LEU A 819 -25.51 -15.57 15.58
CA LEU A 819 -25.67 -16.23 14.28
C LEU A 819 -25.92 -17.74 14.42
N ALA A 820 -25.21 -18.41 15.33
CA ALA A 820 -25.33 -19.85 15.59
C ALA A 820 -26.71 -20.27 16.13
N HIS A 821 -27.43 -19.34 16.77
CA HIS A 821 -28.81 -19.55 17.25
C HIS A 821 -29.88 -19.00 16.28
N SER A 822 -29.51 -18.62 15.05
CA SER A 822 -30.43 -18.03 14.08
C SER A 822 -31.50 -19.01 13.57
N GLN A 823 -32.77 -18.65 13.71
CA GLN A 823 -33.89 -19.33 13.04
C GLN A 823 -34.20 -18.74 11.64
N ARG A 824 -33.21 -18.11 11.00
CA ARG A 824 -33.35 -17.37 9.73
C ARG A 824 -32.32 -17.77 8.69
N LEU A 825 -31.05 -17.92 9.09
CA LEU A 825 -29.92 -18.09 8.16
C LEU A 825 -29.77 -19.49 7.54
N GLY A 826 -30.73 -20.41 7.75
CA GLY A 826 -30.71 -21.79 7.23
C GLY A 826 -30.74 -21.95 5.69
N ARG A 827 -30.64 -20.86 4.92
CA ARG A 827 -30.42 -20.87 3.45
C ARG A 827 -29.04 -20.36 3.03
N VAL A 828 -28.23 -19.84 3.95
CA VAL A 828 -26.86 -19.38 3.66
C VAL A 828 -26.00 -20.58 3.25
N ARG A 829 -25.34 -20.46 2.09
CA ARG A 829 -24.40 -21.43 1.54
C ARG A 829 -22.96 -20.93 1.60
N ASP A 830 -22.76 -19.63 1.42
CA ASP A 830 -21.46 -18.98 1.52
C ASP A 830 -21.47 -17.94 2.63
N MET A 831 -20.49 -18.02 3.52
CA MET A 831 -20.25 -17.02 4.55
C MET A 831 -18.78 -16.59 4.55
N GLN A 832 -18.53 -15.28 4.65
CA GLN A 832 -17.19 -14.71 4.80
C GLN A 832 -17.16 -13.81 6.05
N LEU A 833 -16.23 -14.10 6.96
CA LEU A 833 -16.10 -13.40 8.25
C LEU A 833 -14.72 -12.76 8.36
N TYR A 834 -14.69 -11.43 8.40
CA TYR A 834 -13.50 -10.64 8.73
C TYR A 834 -13.71 -9.88 10.05
N ALA A 835 -12.96 -10.28 11.07
CA ALA A 835 -12.73 -9.53 12.30
C ALA A 835 -11.55 -10.15 13.07
N ASP A 836 -10.84 -9.33 13.83
CA ASP A 836 -9.71 -9.76 14.68
C ASP A 836 -10.15 -10.03 16.13
N THR A 837 -11.46 -10.16 16.36
CA THR A 837 -12.11 -10.16 17.69
C THR A 837 -12.95 -11.40 18.01
N TYR A 838 -13.00 -12.40 17.13
CA TYR A 838 -13.59 -13.72 17.41
C TYR A 838 -12.52 -14.80 17.58
N THR A 839 -12.89 -15.91 18.22
CA THR A 839 -11.97 -17.03 18.54
C THR A 839 -12.31 -18.30 17.75
N GLU A 840 -11.41 -19.29 17.80
CA GLU A 840 -11.69 -20.65 17.31
C GLU A 840 -12.95 -21.25 17.94
N GLU A 841 -13.27 -20.91 19.19
CA GLU A 841 -14.46 -21.44 19.90
C GLU A 841 -15.77 -20.84 19.39
N GLY A 842 -15.80 -19.53 19.10
CA GLY A 842 -16.94 -18.90 18.41
C GLY A 842 -17.16 -19.49 17.01
N VAL A 843 -16.08 -19.67 16.25
CA VAL A 843 -16.13 -20.31 14.92
C VAL A 843 -16.60 -21.76 15.00
N ARG A 844 -16.09 -22.57 15.94
CA ARG A 844 -16.47 -23.98 16.04
C ARG A 844 -17.95 -24.15 16.38
N ARG A 845 -18.46 -23.34 17.31
CA ARG A 845 -19.89 -23.29 17.67
C ARG A 845 -20.76 -22.87 16.49
N LEU A 846 -20.31 -21.88 15.69
CA LEU A 846 -20.97 -21.46 14.45
C LEU A 846 -21.03 -22.57 13.40
N VAL A 847 -19.96 -23.34 13.18
CA VAL A 847 -19.97 -24.44 12.18
C VAL A 847 -20.77 -25.66 12.66
N SER A 848 -20.80 -25.92 13.96
CA SER A 848 -21.55 -27.06 14.53
C SER A 848 -23.07 -26.86 14.67
N CYS A 849 -23.59 -25.66 14.35
CA CYS A 849 -25.00 -25.34 14.60
C CYS A 849 -25.96 -25.83 13.51
N GLU A 850 -27.16 -26.27 13.90
CA GLU A 850 -28.23 -26.63 12.95
C GLU A 850 -28.75 -25.40 12.16
N ALA A 851 -28.61 -24.19 12.72
CA ALA A 851 -29.01 -22.93 12.09
C ALA A 851 -28.35 -22.67 10.72
N LEU A 852 -27.17 -23.26 10.47
CA LEU A 852 -26.40 -23.10 9.23
C LEU A 852 -26.22 -24.43 8.47
N ALA A 853 -27.14 -25.40 8.60
CA ALA A 853 -27.05 -26.71 7.92
C ALA A 853 -26.94 -26.65 6.36
N SER A 854 -27.32 -25.52 5.74
CA SER A 854 -27.15 -25.27 4.30
C SER A 854 -25.75 -24.74 3.91
N LEU A 855 -24.89 -24.41 4.88
CA LEU A 855 -23.57 -23.84 4.63
C LEU A 855 -22.69 -24.83 3.87
N ARG A 856 -21.96 -24.35 2.87
CA ARG A 856 -21.07 -25.13 2.01
C ARG A 856 -19.67 -24.55 1.94
N ARG A 857 -19.52 -23.23 2.02
CA ARG A 857 -18.23 -22.53 2.06
C ARG A 857 -18.19 -21.53 3.20
N LEU A 858 -17.20 -21.68 4.09
CA LEU A 858 -16.90 -20.70 5.12
C LEU A 858 -15.49 -20.16 4.88
N ARG A 859 -15.39 -18.84 4.69
CA ARG A 859 -14.12 -18.12 4.61
C ARG A 859 -13.89 -17.36 5.91
N LEU A 860 -12.79 -17.70 6.57
CA LEU A 860 -12.32 -17.03 7.79
C LEU A 860 -11.10 -16.20 7.41
N LEU A 861 -11.21 -14.89 7.55
CA LEU A 861 -10.17 -13.92 7.23
C LEU A 861 -9.87 -13.13 8.51
N THR A 862 -8.86 -13.55 9.26
CA THR A 862 -8.55 -13.00 10.58
C THR A 862 -7.08 -13.23 10.92
N SER A 863 -6.46 -12.29 11.63
CA SER A 863 -5.08 -12.45 12.11
C SER A 863 -4.94 -13.47 13.25
N ALA A 864 -6.03 -13.83 13.93
CA ALA A 864 -6.00 -14.59 15.19
C ALA A 864 -5.88 -16.13 15.03
N MET A 865 -6.02 -16.67 13.81
CA MET A 865 -6.18 -18.12 13.60
C MET A 865 -4.87 -18.82 13.22
N ALA A 866 -4.27 -19.53 14.17
CA ALA A 866 -2.93 -20.11 14.06
C ALA A 866 -2.77 -21.28 13.06
N ASP A 867 -3.83 -22.04 12.76
CA ASP A 867 -3.79 -23.12 11.75
C ASP A 867 -5.19 -23.43 11.19
N PRO A 868 -5.49 -23.04 9.94
CA PRO A 868 -6.73 -23.42 9.24
C PRO A 868 -6.98 -24.92 9.15
N CYS A 869 -5.93 -25.74 9.08
CA CYS A 869 -6.03 -27.18 8.83
C CYS A 869 -6.62 -27.96 10.02
N ARG A 870 -6.77 -27.33 11.18
CA ARG A 870 -7.35 -27.94 12.40
C ARG A 870 -8.87 -27.82 12.51
N LEU A 871 -9.51 -26.93 11.75
CA LEU A 871 -10.97 -26.76 11.74
C LEU A 871 -11.68 -27.73 10.78
N SER A 872 -11.30 -29.00 10.78
CA SER A 872 -11.94 -30.08 10.00
C SER A 872 -13.27 -30.55 10.62
N VAL A 873 -14.23 -29.62 10.74
CA VAL A 873 -15.57 -29.86 11.32
C VAL A 873 -16.47 -30.59 10.31
N GLU A 874 -16.24 -31.91 10.20
CA GLU A 874 -16.95 -32.87 9.35
C GLU A 874 -16.82 -32.66 7.82
N GLU A 875 -17.10 -33.72 7.04
CA GLU A 875 -16.98 -33.76 5.57
C GLU A 875 -18.03 -32.91 4.80
N LYS A 876 -18.70 -31.97 5.47
CA LYS A 876 -19.90 -31.27 4.97
C LYS A 876 -19.67 -29.82 4.51
N VAL A 877 -18.63 -29.15 5.02
CA VAL A 877 -18.39 -27.71 4.78
C VAL A 877 -16.95 -27.49 4.33
N GLU A 878 -16.76 -26.83 3.20
CA GLU A 878 -15.44 -26.38 2.75
C GLU A 878 -15.03 -25.13 3.56
N VAL A 879 -14.42 -25.37 4.73
CA VAL A 879 -13.78 -24.31 5.53
C VAL A 879 -12.46 -23.93 4.87
N ARG A 880 -12.43 -22.78 4.19
CA ARG A 880 -11.20 -22.17 3.68
C ARG A 880 -10.78 -21.04 4.60
N GLY A 881 -10.07 -21.39 5.67
CA GLY A 881 -9.09 -20.46 6.23
C GLY A 881 -7.93 -20.35 5.25
N ARG A 882 -7.90 -19.27 4.48
CA ARG A 882 -6.72 -18.84 3.74
C ARG A 882 -6.32 -17.48 4.30
N TYR A 883 -5.00 -17.28 4.48
CA TYR A 883 -4.43 -15.96 4.25
C TYR A 883 -4.62 -15.66 2.75
N GLU A 884 -5.81 -15.20 2.37
CA GLU A 884 -6.12 -14.73 1.02
C GLU A 884 -6.12 -13.19 1.09
N PRO A 885 -5.04 -12.55 0.63
CA PRO A 885 -4.84 -11.12 0.74
C PRO A 885 -5.66 -10.36 -0.33
N PHE A 886 -6.00 -9.09 -0.10
CA PHE A 886 -7.18 -8.40 -0.67
C PHE A 886 -6.87 -7.05 -1.34
#